data_AF-A0A9D6LF38-F1
#
_entry.id   AF-A0A9D6LF38-F1
#
_cell.length_a   1.000
_cell.length_b   1.000
_cell.length_c   1.000
_cell.angle_alpha   90.00
_cell.angle_beta   90.00
_cell.angle_gamma   90.00
#
_symmetry.space_group_name_H-M   'P 1'
#
loop_
_entity.id
_entity.type
_entity.pdbx_description
1 polymer ?
#
loop_
_entity_poly.entity_id
_entity_poly.type
_entity_poly.pdbx_seq_one_letter_code
_entity_poly.pdbx_strand_id
1 'polypeptide(L)'
;MGSDKASSARLLLALADLAGNVRELPVELLSELLPLLPPELLPRTAEAVLRIPDTLRAAPLLIGVAARASAELRRQLVVEILRRASAYRDKDRAPLLKTLAATPSVTAEFWKEIARAAEALSKARARFGVFFELSRSGPSQHRFALRSRAKDELSAFKSDTQKTDALFELVSSATPDELPWLREKAGALRNDTRRAVACEAVAKRYLTEKKWDLAVEAALAGESPKTYHRPLLRILPKLPAETRGGAIRHYLDWSAALTSPEQQLGSMLPLLKVRDLEEQFRFEAFARALIAISLLEGAAQQEEALRDLGPVLPTAIFWGAVFVADRITEPTSRARALFNLLQTHGITELSGLFLSPEEQEQLQSKPPVGPPWRIMNSLDSDASNARAGSASSSRADAMYGSFDSQDTKAGVSDAHSLSPKMYRHLLQELPEVERASLLADALGQLIPEISPSPGPIVNTGFSKDGVGDLTTMTPLRPGTNYDFWLEVGPPSATSIESQPVSLPRLPRSDKPHRLQIVLSAFHDELQFEPADGLRELHLAPSGALSSERVRFPVMTPKTEGVHRLRCSIYYEQVLLQSRLIEAFVSDKRTRVTTALKSSLDFALLGSLDHAQIAGLKPHSFSILLNATDETTHNFRFMGEENVKADADFDGNELTTQIDRARGALSLATWGSADPWDSNKHSYRYDGAADVTRLRDDLVRLAQRGYWFFDTMINRFAGGTGEAVDRLTALMRKRGRIQIASKKFSGYVLPAALIYDHLIDTALPAEKFTLCESFATALEGAESLDEHECFEGRCPNAGKKSVVCPSGFWGFRHAIGMPVANATTPPTTIEYREPPSLAAGIATDLSSCDEHIDAIKGLRENIRVREARSRDELISLLREKDHHVVYFYCHGGATDEGVPFLRVGDERSLRLTRDFIRAEKIRWEESRPLVFINGCRTAALEPRQTLDFVSAFVENAAAAGVIGTEITAFEPYATTFAERCLSKLLDGAELGDAVRSGRLAVLKQANPLGLVYVPFAVSSLRLLPVS
;
A
#
# COMPACT_ATOMS: atom_id res chain seq x y z
N MET A 1 0.51 47.32 -64.27
CA MET A 1 1.32 46.80 -65.39
C MET A 1 1.79 45.41 -65.01
N GLY A 2 1.67 44.34 -65.80
CA GLY A 2 1.07 44.15 -67.12
C GLY A 2 1.44 42.72 -67.53
N SER A 3 0.45 41.85 -67.79
CA SER A 3 0.61 40.39 -67.70
C SER A 3 1.28 39.75 -68.92
N ASP A 4 2.59 39.94 -69.09
CA ASP A 4 3.37 39.22 -70.09
C ASP A 4 4.65 38.59 -69.52
N LYS A 5 4.63 37.26 -69.41
CA LYS A 5 5.79 36.45 -68.99
C LYS A 5 6.95 36.58 -69.98
N ALA A 6 6.71 36.87 -71.26
CA ALA A 6 7.77 37.10 -72.24
C ALA A 6 8.49 38.44 -72.00
N SER A 7 7.78 39.49 -71.57
CA SER A 7 8.37 40.78 -71.17
C SER A 7 9.21 40.66 -69.90
N SER A 8 8.75 39.91 -68.88
CA SER A 8 9.58 39.60 -67.70
C SER A 8 10.81 38.75 -68.06
N ALA A 9 10.66 37.76 -68.95
CA ALA A 9 11.78 36.94 -69.42
C ALA A 9 12.80 37.76 -70.25
N ARG A 10 12.34 38.72 -71.06
CA ARG A 10 13.21 39.66 -71.79
C ARG A 10 13.96 40.62 -70.86
N LEU A 11 13.33 41.10 -69.79
CA LEU A 11 14.00 41.90 -68.77
C LEU A 11 15.08 41.09 -68.03
N LEU A 12 14.77 39.83 -67.70
CA LEU A 12 15.73 38.88 -67.11
C LEU A 12 16.89 38.51 -68.07
N LEU A 13 16.63 38.37 -69.36
CA LEU A 13 17.65 38.18 -70.40
C LEU A 13 18.54 39.42 -70.54
N ALA A 14 17.97 40.63 -70.57
CA ALA A 14 18.73 41.88 -70.62
C ALA A 14 19.61 42.08 -69.37
N LEU A 15 19.11 41.71 -68.18
CA LEU A 15 19.90 41.67 -66.95
C LEU A 15 20.98 40.59 -66.99
N ALA A 16 20.73 39.43 -67.62
CA ALA A 16 21.70 38.35 -67.78
C ALA A 16 22.82 38.67 -68.77
N ASP A 17 22.58 39.52 -69.78
CA ASP A 17 23.63 40.04 -70.66
C ASP A 17 24.39 41.23 -70.03
N LEU A 18 23.73 42.10 -69.25
CA LEU A 18 24.44 43.06 -68.37
C LEU A 18 25.34 42.33 -67.35
N ALA A 19 24.93 41.14 -66.91
CA ALA A 19 25.69 40.25 -66.05
C ALA A 19 26.92 39.62 -66.75
N GLY A 20 27.27 39.98 -67.99
CA GLY A 20 28.60 39.70 -68.54
C GLY A 20 29.74 40.17 -67.62
N ASN A 21 29.50 41.21 -66.81
CA ASN A 21 30.38 41.72 -65.76
C ASN A 21 29.87 41.42 -64.33
N VAL A 22 29.65 40.14 -63.97
CA VAL A 22 29.37 39.77 -62.56
C VAL A 22 30.58 40.00 -61.65
N ARG A 23 30.71 41.24 -61.16
CA ARG A 23 31.45 41.58 -59.93
C ARG A 23 30.60 42.29 -58.89
N GLU A 24 29.48 42.92 -59.25
CA GLU A 24 28.72 43.83 -58.36
C GLU A 24 27.19 43.65 -58.41
N LEU A 25 26.68 42.47 -58.76
CA LEU A 25 25.25 42.16 -58.55
C LEU A 25 25.00 41.81 -57.07
N PRO A 26 24.07 42.49 -56.37
CA PRO A 26 23.71 42.14 -54.99
C PRO A 26 23.20 40.71 -54.88
N VAL A 27 23.69 39.97 -53.89
CA VAL A 27 23.31 38.57 -53.61
C VAL A 27 21.81 38.47 -53.30
N GLU A 28 21.29 39.51 -52.68
CA GLU A 28 19.90 39.72 -52.30
C GLU A 28 18.98 39.76 -53.53
N LEU A 29 19.35 40.56 -54.54
CA LEU A 29 18.60 40.67 -55.80
C LEU A 29 18.61 39.36 -56.59
N LEU A 30 19.76 38.66 -56.62
CA LEU A 30 19.84 37.33 -57.24
C LEU A 30 18.95 36.31 -56.53
N SER A 31 18.80 36.40 -55.20
CA SER A 31 17.93 35.51 -54.43
C SER A 31 16.45 35.71 -54.75
N GLU A 32 16.00 36.96 -54.96
CA GLU A 32 14.61 37.27 -55.32
C GLU A 32 14.27 36.88 -56.77
N LEU A 33 15.23 37.02 -57.71
CA LEU A 33 15.01 36.68 -59.11
C LEU A 33 15.14 35.17 -59.39
N LEU A 34 15.88 34.42 -58.56
CA LEU A 34 16.17 32.99 -58.79
C LEU A 34 14.93 32.08 -58.94
N PRO A 35 13.81 32.26 -58.23
CA PRO A 35 12.58 31.49 -58.48
C PRO A 35 11.93 31.78 -59.84
N LEU A 36 12.14 32.98 -60.38
CA LEU A 36 11.51 33.48 -61.61
C LEU A 36 12.31 33.18 -62.88
N LEU A 37 13.61 32.85 -62.76
CA LEU A 37 14.46 32.51 -63.90
C LEU A 37 13.96 31.27 -64.65
N PRO A 38 13.94 31.28 -66.00
CA PRO A 38 13.65 30.09 -66.79
C PRO A 38 14.84 29.11 -66.80
N PRO A 39 14.63 27.79 -67.00
CA PRO A 39 15.66 26.76 -66.81
C PRO A 39 16.93 26.96 -67.66
N GLU A 40 16.80 27.56 -68.83
CA GLU A 40 17.87 27.77 -69.81
C GLU A 40 18.92 28.78 -69.33
N LEU A 41 18.57 29.65 -68.38
CA LEU A 41 19.50 30.63 -67.79
C LEU A 41 20.23 30.11 -66.55
N LEU A 42 19.76 29.02 -65.94
CA LEU A 42 20.38 28.42 -64.74
C LEU A 42 21.87 28.08 -64.90
N PRO A 43 22.39 27.63 -66.06
CA PRO A 43 23.84 27.42 -66.26
C PRO A 43 24.65 28.74 -66.19
N ARG A 44 24.15 29.83 -66.80
CA ARG A 44 24.81 31.14 -66.72
C ARG A 44 24.76 31.72 -65.31
N THR A 45 23.62 31.56 -64.62
CA THR A 45 23.48 31.96 -63.21
C THR A 45 24.40 31.14 -62.29
N ALA A 46 24.55 29.84 -62.54
CA ALA A 46 25.51 28.99 -61.83
C ALA A 46 26.95 29.53 -61.98
N GLU A 47 27.39 29.81 -63.21
CA GLU A 47 28.75 30.33 -63.46
C GLU A 47 28.98 31.68 -62.79
N ALA A 48 28.01 32.59 -62.88
CA ALA A 48 28.03 33.90 -62.22
C ALA A 48 28.21 33.77 -60.69
N VAL A 49 27.40 32.92 -60.05
CA VAL A 49 27.44 32.72 -58.59
C VAL A 49 28.70 31.96 -58.15
N LEU A 50 29.22 31.05 -58.99
CA LEU A 50 30.49 30.34 -58.71
C LEU A 50 31.72 31.27 -58.69
N ARG A 51 31.66 32.43 -59.33
CA ARG A 51 32.70 33.48 -59.28
C ARG A 51 32.71 34.27 -57.97
N ILE A 52 31.68 34.17 -57.13
CA ILE A 52 31.65 34.78 -55.80
C ILE A 52 32.66 34.04 -54.89
N PRO A 53 33.68 34.71 -54.33
CA PRO A 53 34.72 34.05 -53.53
C PRO A 53 34.21 33.55 -52.18
N ASP A 54 33.26 34.25 -51.58
CA ASP A 54 32.63 33.84 -50.31
C ASP A 54 31.60 32.73 -50.56
N THR A 55 31.99 31.50 -50.26
CA THR A 55 31.12 30.32 -50.37
C THR A 55 29.85 30.45 -49.52
N LEU A 56 29.88 31.13 -48.36
CA LEU A 56 28.71 31.23 -47.49
C LEU A 56 27.64 32.15 -48.09
N ARG A 57 28.06 33.18 -48.84
CA ARG A 57 27.17 34.02 -49.66
C ARG A 57 26.74 33.34 -50.95
N ALA A 58 27.64 32.62 -51.61
CA ALA A 58 27.35 31.93 -52.87
C ALA A 58 26.40 30.73 -52.69
N ALA A 59 26.58 29.94 -51.64
CA ALA A 59 25.99 28.61 -51.56
C ALA A 59 24.45 28.56 -51.45
N PRO A 60 23.74 29.46 -50.75
CA PRO A 60 22.28 29.51 -50.80
C PRO A 60 21.74 29.69 -52.23
N LEU A 61 22.37 30.55 -53.02
CA LEU A 61 22.05 30.74 -54.44
C LEU A 61 22.38 29.49 -55.26
N LEU A 62 23.57 28.89 -55.08
CA LEU A 62 23.95 27.66 -55.80
C LEU A 62 23.01 26.48 -55.47
N ILE A 63 22.51 26.36 -54.23
CA ILE A 63 21.51 25.37 -53.84
C ILE A 63 20.17 25.63 -54.55
N GLY A 64 19.71 26.88 -54.58
CA GLY A 64 18.48 27.25 -55.29
C GLY A 64 18.56 27.01 -56.81
N VAL A 65 19.74 27.24 -57.41
CA VAL A 65 20.00 26.87 -58.83
C VAL A 65 19.99 25.35 -58.99
N ALA A 66 20.75 24.61 -58.17
CA ALA A 66 20.83 23.15 -58.21
C ALA A 66 19.46 22.47 -58.04
N ALA A 67 18.59 23.03 -57.20
CA ALA A 67 17.23 22.54 -56.96
C ALA A 67 16.34 22.56 -58.20
N ARG A 68 16.60 23.47 -59.14
CA ARG A 68 15.83 23.70 -60.39
C ARG A 68 16.57 23.26 -61.67
N ALA A 69 17.88 23.02 -61.57
CA ALA A 69 18.74 22.64 -62.69
C ALA A 69 18.49 21.20 -63.20
N SER A 70 18.99 20.92 -64.41
CA SER A 70 19.13 19.56 -64.95
C SER A 70 20.00 18.68 -64.05
N ALA A 71 19.86 17.35 -64.14
CA ALA A 71 20.60 16.41 -63.29
C ALA A 71 22.13 16.59 -63.38
N GLU A 72 22.65 16.83 -64.58
CA GLU A 72 24.09 17.04 -64.81
C GLU A 72 24.60 18.33 -64.14
N LEU A 73 23.93 19.47 -64.38
CA LEU A 73 24.31 20.74 -63.74
C LEU A 73 24.12 20.69 -62.22
N ARG A 74 23.05 20.02 -61.73
CA ARG A 74 22.83 19.78 -60.29
C ARG A 74 23.99 19.01 -59.67
N ARG A 75 24.46 17.94 -60.33
CA ARG A 75 25.60 17.14 -59.87
C ARG A 75 26.87 17.97 -59.74
N GLN A 76 27.20 18.73 -60.78
CA GLN A 76 28.38 19.62 -60.79
C GLN A 76 28.30 20.65 -59.66
N LEU A 77 27.15 21.30 -59.49
CA LEU A 77 26.91 22.27 -58.43
C LEU A 77 27.00 21.67 -57.03
N VAL A 78 26.37 20.53 -56.76
CA VAL A 78 26.38 19.89 -55.44
C VAL A 78 27.79 19.43 -55.06
N VAL A 79 28.55 18.85 -55.99
CA VAL A 79 29.95 18.48 -55.75
C VAL A 79 30.80 19.71 -55.43
N GLU A 80 30.65 20.80 -56.18
CA GLU A 80 31.42 22.04 -55.96
C GLU A 80 31.03 22.75 -54.65
N ILE A 81 29.74 22.76 -54.27
CA ILE A 81 29.28 23.26 -52.96
C ILE A 81 29.92 22.44 -51.84
N LEU A 82 29.89 21.10 -51.92
CA LEU A 82 30.48 20.23 -50.90
C LEU A 82 32.00 20.39 -50.80
N ARG A 83 32.69 20.54 -51.94
CA ARG A 83 34.14 20.79 -52.02
C ARG A 83 34.53 22.13 -51.43
N ARG A 84 33.78 23.20 -51.69
CA ARG A 84 34.02 24.50 -51.05
C ARG A 84 33.68 24.45 -49.55
N ALA A 85 32.60 23.78 -49.18
CA ALA A 85 32.15 23.65 -47.79
C ALA A 85 33.18 22.95 -46.88
N SER A 86 34.00 22.02 -47.39
CA SER A 86 35.01 21.32 -46.57
C SER A 86 36.16 22.22 -46.08
N ALA A 87 36.33 23.42 -46.65
CA ALA A 87 37.30 24.40 -46.17
C ALA A 87 36.81 25.21 -44.94
N TYR A 88 35.52 25.09 -44.58
CA TYR A 88 34.90 25.87 -43.50
C TYR A 88 34.80 25.08 -42.19
N ARG A 89 34.84 25.81 -41.07
CA ARG A 89 34.62 25.26 -39.72
C ARG A 89 33.16 24.82 -39.55
N ASP A 90 32.92 23.83 -38.69
CA ASP A 90 31.59 23.26 -38.38
C ASP A 90 30.47 24.31 -38.22
N LYS A 91 30.77 25.46 -37.59
CA LYS A 91 29.79 26.53 -37.34
C LYS A 91 29.20 27.12 -38.62
N ASP A 92 29.95 27.13 -39.71
CA ASP A 92 29.55 27.71 -41.00
C ASP A 92 29.23 26.58 -42.01
N ARG A 93 29.92 25.43 -41.89
CA ARG A 93 29.73 24.23 -42.74
C ARG A 93 28.43 23.48 -42.44
N ALA A 94 28.02 23.36 -41.17
CA ALA A 94 26.85 22.56 -40.80
C ALA A 94 25.50 23.20 -41.22
N PRO A 95 25.27 24.52 -41.10
CA PRO A 95 24.08 25.17 -41.67
C PRO A 95 23.95 24.93 -43.17
N LEU A 96 25.07 25.01 -43.90
CA LEU A 96 25.10 24.76 -45.35
C LEU A 96 24.70 23.31 -45.70
N LEU A 97 25.27 22.32 -45.01
CA LEU A 97 24.88 20.91 -45.17
C LEU A 97 23.42 20.66 -44.76
N LYS A 98 22.90 21.40 -43.77
CA LYS A 98 21.49 21.35 -43.36
C LYS A 98 20.56 21.87 -44.48
N THR A 99 20.90 22.98 -45.13
CA THR A 99 20.15 23.53 -46.28
C THR A 99 20.16 22.59 -47.49
N LEU A 100 21.32 21.96 -47.79
CA LEU A 100 21.40 20.89 -48.79
C LEU A 100 20.46 19.73 -48.45
N ALA A 101 20.53 19.21 -47.21
CA ALA A 101 19.70 18.10 -46.74
C ALA A 101 18.19 18.41 -46.78
N ALA A 102 17.81 19.67 -46.53
CA ALA A 102 16.42 20.12 -46.57
C ALA A 102 15.83 20.23 -48.00
N THR A 103 16.68 20.28 -49.05
CA THR A 103 16.26 20.57 -50.44
C THR A 103 15.89 19.29 -51.21
N PRO A 104 14.60 18.97 -51.44
CA PRO A 104 14.20 17.60 -51.81
C PRO A 104 14.78 17.10 -53.14
N SER A 105 14.89 17.96 -54.17
CA SER A 105 15.45 17.59 -55.48
C SER A 105 16.97 17.37 -55.47
N VAL A 106 17.66 17.84 -54.43
CA VAL A 106 19.08 17.57 -54.18
C VAL A 106 19.21 16.33 -53.30
N THR A 107 18.49 16.25 -52.19
CA THR A 107 18.57 15.13 -51.24
C THR A 107 18.13 13.80 -51.83
N ALA A 108 17.18 13.79 -52.78
CA ALA A 108 16.75 12.57 -53.45
C ALA A 108 17.90 11.84 -54.17
N GLU A 109 18.85 12.57 -54.76
CA GLU A 109 19.99 12.01 -55.51
C GLU A 109 21.27 11.95 -54.65
N PHE A 110 21.57 12.98 -53.86
CA PHE A 110 22.89 13.21 -53.23
C PHE A 110 22.94 12.99 -51.72
N TRP A 111 21.96 12.30 -51.12
CA TRP A 111 21.94 12.08 -49.66
C TRP A 111 23.20 11.37 -49.13
N LYS A 112 23.85 10.50 -49.92
CA LYS A 112 25.07 9.79 -49.52
C LYS A 112 26.27 10.74 -49.40
N GLU A 113 26.40 11.65 -50.36
CA GLU A 113 27.45 12.66 -50.41
C GLU A 113 27.29 13.67 -49.27
N ILE A 114 26.04 14.09 -48.99
CA ILE A 114 25.72 14.96 -47.84
C ILE A 114 25.97 14.21 -46.51
N ALA A 115 25.62 12.93 -46.41
CA ALA A 115 25.88 12.11 -45.22
C ALA A 115 27.39 11.97 -44.93
N ARG A 116 28.21 11.60 -45.93
CA ARG A 116 29.69 11.55 -45.80
C ARG A 116 30.26 12.92 -45.41
N ALA A 117 29.73 14.01 -45.99
CA ALA A 117 30.16 15.36 -45.64
C ALA A 117 29.76 15.75 -44.21
N ALA A 118 28.67 15.20 -43.67
CA ALA A 118 28.26 15.34 -42.28
C ALA A 118 29.16 14.54 -41.33
N GLU A 119 29.56 13.31 -41.67
CA GLU A 119 30.49 12.51 -40.85
C GLU A 119 31.82 13.22 -40.59
N ALA A 120 32.28 14.04 -41.56
CA ALA A 120 33.47 14.87 -41.46
C ALA A 120 33.29 16.17 -40.62
N LEU A 121 32.15 16.37 -39.93
CA LEU A 121 31.97 17.44 -38.94
C LEU A 121 32.45 16.96 -37.56
N SER A 122 33.21 17.79 -36.84
CA SER A 122 33.78 17.41 -35.53
C SER A 122 32.73 17.31 -34.42
N LYS A 123 31.70 18.17 -34.43
CA LYS A 123 30.71 18.28 -33.34
C LYS A 123 29.47 17.41 -33.56
N ALA A 124 29.12 16.58 -32.58
CA ALA A 124 27.92 15.74 -32.61
C ALA A 124 26.62 16.53 -32.88
N ARG A 125 26.43 17.71 -32.26
CA ARG A 125 25.26 18.58 -32.54
C ARG A 125 25.18 19.05 -34.00
N ALA A 126 26.32 19.24 -34.65
CA ALA A 126 26.39 19.59 -36.06
C ALA A 126 26.01 18.40 -36.96
N ARG A 127 26.53 17.20 -36.65
CA ARG A 127 26.16 15.94 -37.34
C ARG A 127 24.69 15.62 -37.19
N PHE A 128 24.16 15.65 -35.97
CA PHE A 128 22.74 15.47 -35.65
C PHE A 128 21.85 16.34 -36.54
N GLY A 129 22.15 17.65 -36.63
CA GLY A 129 21.31 18.60 -37.37
C GLY A 129 21.21 18.29 -38.87
N VAL A 130 22.26 17.69 -39.47
CA VAL A 130 22.24 17.28 -40.88
C VAL A 130 21.55 15.93 -41.05
N PHE A 131 21.88 14.92 -40.23
CA PHE A 131 21.24 13.60 -40.29
C PHE A 131 19.73 13.66 -40.01
N PHE A 132 19.29 14.54 -39.10
CA PHE A 132 17.88 14.76 -38.81
C PHE A 132 17.11 15.29 -40.04
N GLU A 133 17.60 16.30 -40.75
CA GLU A 133 16.94 16.77 -41.98
C GLU A 133 17.03 15.76 -43.12
N LEU A 134 18.16 15.05 -43.26
CA LEU A 134 18.26 13.93 -44.20
C LEU A 134 17.19 12.86 -43.93
N SER A 135 16.86 12.59 -42.67
CA SER A 135 15.79 11.66 -42.30
C SER A 135 14.38 12.17 -42.63
N ARG A 136 14.18 13.49 -42.74
CA ARG A 136 12.90 14.13 -43.09
C ARG A 136 12.71 14.23 -44.61
N SER A 137 13.70 14.77 -45.31
CA SER A 137 13.63 15.11 -46.74
C SER A 137 14.25 14.08 -47.68
N GLY A 138 14.99 13.09 -47.16
CA GLY A 138 15.64 12.06 -47.97
C GLY A 138 14.72 10.94 -48.49
N PRO A 139 15.26 10.03 -49.31
CA PRO A 139 14.51 8.91 -49.88
C PRO A 139 13.88 8.01 -48.81
N SER A 140 12.60 7.66 -48.99
CA SER A 140 11.80 6.88 -48.03
C SER A 140 12.52 5.63 -47.51
N GLN A 141 13.10 4.84 -48.42
CA GLN A 141 13.85 3.61 -48.14
C GLN A 141 15.09 3.78 -47.22
N HIS A 142 15.58 5.00 -47.02
CA HIS A 142 16.76 5.29 -46.18
C HIS A 142 16.43 6.15 -44.95
N ARG A 143 15.20 6.66 -44.82
CA ARG A 143 14.80 7.52 -43.68
C ARG A 143 15.05 6.86 -42.34
N PHE A 144 14.73 5.57 -42.21
CA PHE A 144 14.95 4.81 -40.97
C PHE A 144 16.43 4.80 -40.56
N ALA A 145 17.34 4.44 -41.48
CA ALA A 145 18.78 4.39 -41.20
C ALA A 145 19.34 5.77 -40.85
N LEU A 146 18.95 6.82 -41.59
CA LEU A 146 19.35 8.20 -41.33
C LEU A 146 18.80 8.72 -39.99
N ARG A 147 17.59 8.30 -39.61
CA ARG A 147 16.96 8.65 -38.33
C ARG A 147 17.59 7.91 -37.15
N SER A 148 17.97 6.64 -37.34
CA SER A 148 18.78 5.90 -36.37
C SER A 148 20.12 6.61 -36.14
N ARG A 149 20.81 7.01 -37.23
CA ARG A 149 22.07 7.74 -37.13
C ARG A 149 21.94 9.07 -36.38
N ALA A 150 20.82 9.79 -36.55
CA ALA A 150 20.54 10.98 -35.74
C ALA A 150 20.35 10.65 -34.24
N LYS A 151 19.73 9.52 -33.90
CA LYS A 151 19.59 9.06 -32.50
C LYS A 151 20.93 8.67 -31.86
N ASP A 152 21.84 8.07 -32.64
CA ASP A 152 23.21 7.79 -32.19
C ASP A 152 23.95 9.09 -31.81
N GLU A 153 23.88 10.10 -32.68
CA GLU A 153 24.54 11.40 -32.45
C GLU A 153 23.96 12.14 -31.23
N LEU A 154 22.65 12.05 -30.97
CA LEU A 154 22.03 12.60 -29.76
C LEU A 154 22.67 12.02 -28.49
N SER A 155 22.93 10.71 -28.50
CA SER A 155 23.52 9.99 -27.36
C SER A 155 24.95 10.45 -27.06
N ALA A 156 25.65 11.03 -28.03
CA ALA A 156 27.00 11.60 -27.87
C ALA A 156 27.02 13.05 -27.34
N PHE A 157 25.86 13.67 -27.07
CA PHE A 157 25.80 15.05 -26.57
C PHE A 157 26.22 15.14 -25.10
N LYS A 158 27.10 16.11 -24.78
CA LYS A 158 27.58 16.36 -23.41
C LYS A 158 26.75 17.37 -22.62
N SER A 159 25.98 18.23 -23.29
CA SER A 159 25.17 19.29 -22.66
C SER A 159 23.69 18.93 -22.68
N ASP A 160 23.03 18.96 -21.53
CA ASP A 160 21.60 18.67 -21.44
C ASP A 160 20.73 19.75 -22.10
N THR A 161 21.20 21.00 -22.17
CA THR A 161 20.58 22.04 -23.01
C THR A 161 20.52 21.57 -24.47
N GLN A 162 21.66 21.13 -25.03
CA GLN A 162 21.72 20.65 -26.41
C GLN A 162 20.88 19.39 -26.63
N LYS A 163 20.81 18.48 -25.64
CA LYS A 163 19.95 17.29 -25.71
C LYS A 163 18.48 17.69 -25.70
N THR A 164 18.08 18.64 -24.86
CA THR A 164 16.70 19.14 -24.75
C THR A 164 16.24 19.74 -26.06
N ASP A 165 17.06 20.62 -26.66
CA ASP A 165 16.73 21.26 -27.94
C ASP A 165 16.57 20.22 -29.07
N ALA A 166 17.43 19.20 -29.10
CA ALA A 166 17.35 18.11 -30.07
C ALA A 166 16.20 17.12 -29.80
N LEU A 167 15.83 16.88 -28.53
CA LEU A 167 14.63 16.13 -28.16
C LEU A 167 13.37 16.86 -28.61
N PHE A 168 13.29 18.19 -28.50
CA PHE A 168 12.19 18.97 -29.08
C PHE A 168 12.08 18.80 -30.60
N GLU A 169 13.20 18.92 -31.33
CA GLU A 169 13.25 18.68 -32.78
C GLU A 169 12.70 17.27 -33.11
N LEU A 170 13.13 16.23 -32.39
CA LEU A 170 12.67 14.85 -32.58
C LEU A 170 11.18 14.66 -32.24
N VAL A 171 10.73 15.05 -31.03
CA VAL A 171 9.35 14.89 -30.55
C VAL A 171 8.34 15.53 -31.51
N SER A 172 8.68 16.69 -32.09
CA SER A 172 7.82 17.38 -33.07
C SER A 172 7.50 16.58 -34.34
N SER A 173 8.33 15.57 -34.65
CA SER A 173 8.20 14.72 -35.84
C SER A 173 8.17 13.22 -35.50
N ALA A 174 7.98 12.86 -34.23
CA ALA A 174 8.05 11.49 -33.75
C ALA A 174 6.86 10.64 -34.21
N THR A 175 7.14 9.42 -34.67
CA THR A 175 6.11 8.38 -34.83
C THR A 175 5.77 7.75 -33.46
N PRO A 176 4.60 7.11 -33.29
CA PRO A 176 4.21 6.52 -32.01
C PRO A 176 5.22 5.55 -31.41
N ASP A 177 5.93 4.79 -32.25
CA ASP A 177 6.92 3.78 -31.83
C ASP A 177 8.24 4.39 -31.30
N GLU A 178 8.47 5.67 -31.57
CA GLU A 178 9.66 6.40 -31.09
C GLU A 178 9.44 7.07 -29.73
N LEU A 179 8.18 7.24 -29.31
CA LEU A 179 7.83 7.92 -28.06
C LEU A 179 8.37 7.21 -26.81
N PRO A 180 8.44 5.86 -26.71
CA PRO A 180 9.05 5.18 -25.56
C PRO A 180 10.54 5.52 -25.41
N TRP A 181 11.30 5.51 -26.51
CA TRP A 181 12.72 5.88 -26.50
C TRP A 181 12.91 7.38 -26.19
N LEU A 182 12.06 8.26 -26.74
CA LEU A 182 12.10 9.68 -26.42
C LEU A 182 11.77 9.97 -24.95
N ARG A 183 10.86 9.21 -24.33
CA ARG A 183 10.58 9.26 -22.89
C ARG A 183 11.80 8.88 -22.07
N GLU A 184 12.43 7.75 -22.39
CA GLU A 184 13.66 7.29 -21.74
C GLU A 184 14.77 8.35 -21.78
N LYS A 185 15.03 8.94 -22.97
CA LYS A 185 16.06 9.97 -23.11
C LYS A 185 15.70 11.33 -22.50
N ALA A 186 14.41 11.65 -22.35
CA ALA A 186 13.96 12.82 -21.60
C ALA A 186 14.16 12.66 -20.09
N GLY A 187 13.82 11.48 -19.54
CA GLY A 187 14.01 11.17 -18.11
C GLY A 187 15.49 11.13 -17.69
N ALA A 188 16.37 10.68 -18.58
CA ALA A 188 17.82 10.56 -18.34
C ALA A 188 18.64 11.87 -18.47
N LEU A 189 18.00 13.04 -18.58
CA LEU A 189 18.68 14.34 -18.50
C LEU A 189 19.08 14.64 -17.04
N ARG A 190 20.32 15.09 -16.81
CA ARG A 190 20.83 15.35 -15.44
C ARG A 190 20.37 16.69 -14.89
N ASN A 191 20.20 17.70 -15.75
CA ASN A 191 19.66 18.99 -15.33
C ASN A 191 18.13 18.92 -15.21
N ASP A 192 17.62 19.07 -13.99
CA ASP A 192 16.22 18.85 -13.66
C ASP A 192 15.23 19.80 -14.36
N THR A 193 15.58 21.08 -14.49
CA THR A 193 14.76 22.05 -15.24
C THR A 193 14.64 21.65 -16.72
N ARG A 194 15.72 21.11 -17.31
CA ARG A 194 15.75 20.61 -18.68
C ARG A 194 15.01 19.27 -18.83
N ARG A 195 15.19 18.36 -17.86
CA ARG A 195 14.47 17.08 -17.72
C ARG A 195 12.96 17.30 -17.74
N ALA A 196 12.46 18.16 -16.85
CA ALA A 196 11.05 18.52 -16.77
C ALA A 196 10.50 19.05 -18.11
N VAL A 197 11.21 20.00 -18.73
CA VAL A 197 10.81 20.59 -20.01
C VAL A 197 10.77 19.56 -21.16
N ALA A 198 11.69 18.59 -21.19
CA ALA A 198 11.70 17.51 -22.16
C ALA A 198 10.56 16.50 -21.91
N CYS A 199 10.36 16.07 -20.66
CA CYS A 199 9.28 15.17 -20.26
C CYS A 199 7.89 15.76 -20.58
N GLU A 200 7.68 17.06 -20.34
CA GLU A 200 6.45 17.77 -20.72
C GLU A 200 6.20 17.73 -22.24
N ALA A 201 7.25 17.84 -23.06
CA ALA A 201 7.13 17.77 -24.52
C ALA A 201 6.69 16.38 -24.99
N VAL A 202 7.30 15.32 -24.43
CA VAL A 202 6.94 13.92 -24.71
C VAL A 202 5.51 13.62 -24.23
N ALA A 203 5.15 14.03 -23.02
CA ALA A 203 3.79 13.86 -22.48
C ALA A 203 2.74 14.53 -23.37
N LYS A 204 2.97 15.78 -23.81
CA LYS A 204 2.09 16.47 -24.76
C LYS A 204 1.94 15.74 -26.09
N ARG A 205 2.98 15.04 -26.56
CA ARG A 205 2.90 14.22 -27.79
C ARG A 205 2.08 12.95 -27.58
N TYR A 206 2.16 12.30 -26.41
CA TYR A 206 1.25 11.21 -26.04
C TYR A 206 -0.21 11.66 -25.93
N LEU A 207 -0.47 12.87 -25.40
CA LEU A 207 -1.83 13.44 -25.38
C LEU A 207 -2.41 13.61 -26.79
N THR A 208 -1.61 14.03 -27.80
CA THR A 208 -2.12 14.16 -29.17
C THR A 208 -2.41 12.82 -29.84
N GLU A 209 -1.75 11.74 -29.40
CA GLU A 209 -2.01 10.35 -29.80
C GLU A 209 -3.08 9.66 -28.92
N LYS A 210 -3.75 10.39 -28.02
CA LYS A 210 -4.74 9.88 -27.04
C LYS A 210 -4.24 8.75 -26.13
N LYS A 211 -2.93 8.66 -25.88
CA LYS A 211 -2.32 7.66 -24.99
C LYS A 211 -2.15 8.26 -23.59
N TRP A 212 -3.24 8.31 -22.82
CA TRP A 212 -3.34 9.08 -21.58
C TRP A 212 -2.38 8.60 -20.48
N ASP A 213 -2.32 7.29 -20.22
CA ASP A 213 -1.45 6.72 -19.18
C ASP A 213 0.02 6.94 -19.50
N LEU A 214 0.41 6.74 -20.77
CA LEU A 214 1.77 7.02 -21.23
C LEU A 214 2.12 8.51 -21.18
N ALA A 215 1.14 9.42 -21.25
CA ALA A 215 1.36 10.85 -21.01
C ALA A 215 1.63 11.14 -19.52
N VAL A 216 0.94 10.46 -18.61
CA VAL A 216 1.20 10.53 -17.16
C VAL A 216 2.57 9.94 -16.84
N GLU A 217 2.88 8.73 -17.31
CA GLU A 217 4.21 8.11 -17.17
C GLU A 217 5.33 8.99 -17.75
N ALA A 218 5.10 9.65 -18.90
CA ALA A 218 6.08 10.56 -19.49
C ALA A 218 6.27 11.84 -18.67
N ALA A 219 5.23 12.37 -18.03
CA ALA A 219 5.36 13.48 -17.09
C ALA A 219 6.10 13.07 -15.82
N LEU A 220 5.89 11.84 -15.34
CA LEU A 220 6.49 11.25 -14.14
C LEU A 220 7.92 10.70 -14.30
N ALA A 221 8.46 10.63 -15.53
CA ALA A 221 9.74 9.98 -15.85
C ALA A 221 11.03 10.65 -15.28
N GLY A 222 10.92 11.50 -14.26
CA GLY A 222 12.06 12.13 -13.58
C GLY A 222 12.46 11.41 -12.29
N GLU A 223 13.77 11.24 -12.05
CA GLU A 223 14.31 10.55 -10.87
C GLU A 223 14.02 11.24 -9.53
N SER A 224 13.59 12.50 -9.54
CA SER A 224 13.34 13.28 -8.33
C SER A 224 11.90 13.82 -8.27
N PRO A 225 11.16 13.51 -7.18
CA PRO A 225 10.03 14.27 -6.64
C PRO A 225 9.96 15.75 -7.04
N LYS A 226 11.05 16.49 -6.87
CA LYS A 226 11.09 17.95 -7.09
C LYS A 226 10.99 18.38 -8.57
N THR A 227 10.91 17.44 -9.51
CA THR A 227 11.17 17.70 -10.95
C THR A 227 10.00 17.35 -11.88
N TYR A 228 9.25 16.27 -11.62
CA TYR A 228 8.13 15.83 -12.46
C TYR A 228 6.80 16.58 -12.23
N HIS A 229 6.69 17.31 -11.11
CA HIS A 229 5.44 17.98 -10.73
C HIS A 229 4.99 19.06 -11.72
N ARG A 230 5.90 19.84 -12.32
CA ARG A 230 5.59 20.87 -13.32
C ARG A 230 5.01 20.30 -14.62
N PRO A 231 5.61 19.26 -15.24
CA PRO A 231 5.00 18.52 -16.34
C PRO A 231 3.59 18.03 -16.01
N LEU A 232 3.42 17.41 -14.84
CA LEU A 232 2.15 16.82 -14.43
C LEU A 232 1.02 17.87 -14.35
N LEU A 233 1.24 18.97 -13.61
CA LEU A 233 0.29 20.10 -13.52
C LEU A 233 -0.13 20.65 -14.89
N ARG A 234 0.78 20.66 -15.87
CA ARG A 234 0.52 21.18 -17.22
C ARG A 234 -0.24 20.21 -18.12
N ILE A 235 -0.28 18.92 -17.80
CA ILE A 235 -1.08 17.92 -18.51
C ILE A 235 -2.41 17.60 -17.81
N LEU A 236 -2.52 17.76 -16.48
CA LEU A 236 -3.75 17.48 -15.71
C LEU A 236 -5.04 18.04 -16.34
N PRO A 237 -5.12 19.32 -16.81
CA PRO A 237 -6.33 19.85 -17.44
C PRO A 237 -6.74 19.18 -18.77
N LYS A 238 -5.85 18.36 -19.35
CA LYS A 238 -6.01 17.72 -20.66
C LYS A 238 -6.25 16.22 -20.58
N LEU A 239 -6.18 15.63 -19.38
CA LEU A 239 -6.48 14.21 -19.15
C LEU A 239 -7.98 13.99 -18.96
N PRO A 240 -8.56 12.88 -19.46
CA PRO A 240 -9.92 12.46 -19.11
C PRO A 240 -9.99 12.08 -17.61
N ALA A 241 -11.17 12.25 -17.00
CA ALA A 241 -11.39 12.12 -15.54
C ALA A 241 -10.83 10.81 -14.96
N GLU A 242 -11.11 9.69 -15.61
CA GLU A 242 -10.64 8.34 -15.25
C GLU A 242 -9.12 8.28 -14.96
N THR A 243 -8.31 8.89 -15.84
CA THR A 243 -6.84 8.96 -15.65
C THR A 243 -6.38 10.17 -14.83
N ARG A 244 -7.19 11.23 -14.78
CA ARG A 244 -6.88 12.48 -14.07
C ARG A 244 -6.85 12.25 -12.56
N GLY A 245 -7.77 11.47 -12.02
CA GLY A 245 -7.82 11.18 -10.58
C GLY A 245 -6.56 10.50 -10.04
N GLY A 246 -6.07 9.46 -10.73
CA GLY A 246 -4.82 8.79 -10.37
C GLY A 246 -3.60 9.72 -10.45
N ALA A 247 -3.53 10.55 -11.49
CA ALA A 247 -2.48 11.56 -11.65
C ALA A 247 -2.52 12.64 -10.56
N ILE A 248 -3.70 13.05 -10.09
CA ILE A 248 -3.84 14.00 -8.97
C ILE A 248 -3.43 13.35 -7.64
N ARG A 249 -3.85 12.10 -7.37
CA ARG A 249 -3.47 11.39 -6.14
C ARG A 249 -1.95 11.23 -6.03
N HIS A 250 -1.28 10.81 -7.10
CA HIS A 250 0.19 10.77 -7.14
C HIS A 250 0.83 12.16 -6.88
N TYR A 251 0.21 13.25 -7.33
CA TYR A 251 0.68 14.61 -7.03
C TYR A 251 0.52 14.97 -5.54
N LEU A 252 -0.63 14.63 -4.94
CA LEU A 252 -0.93 14.90 -3.53
C LEU A 252 0.01 14.12 -2.60
N ASP A 253 0.27 12.84 -2.90
CA ASP A 253 1.12 11.97 -2.10
C ASP A 253 2.59 12.33 -2.26
N TRP A 254 3.01 12.73 -3.47
CA TRP A 254 4.31 13.38 -3.67
C TRP A 254 4.47 14.62 -2.78
N SER A 255 3.48 15.50 -2.78
CA SER A 255 3.52 16.76 -2.03
C SER A 255 3.62 16.50 -0.51
N ALA A 256 2.87 15.52 0.02
CA ALA A 256 2.95 15.12 1.42
C ALA A 256 4.32 14.53 1.82
N ALA A 257 5.06 13.93 0.87
CA ALA A 257 6.42 13.43 1.10
C ALA A 257 7.52 14.52 1.11
N LEU A 258 7.18 15.80 0.92
CA LEU A 258 8.13 16.90 1.01
C LEU A 258 8.46 17.22 2.47
N THR A 259 9.74 17.47 2.76
CA THR A 259 10.29 17.51 4.12
C THR A 259 10.14 18.85 4.85
N SER A 260 9.64 19.91 4.21
CA SER A 260 9.40 21.20 4.86
C SER A 260 8.01 21.76 4.51
N PRO A 261 7.31 22.43 5.44
CA PRO A 261 5.95 22.92 5.21
C PRO A 261 5.87 23.94 4.07
N GLU A 262 6.93 24.73 3.81
CA GLU A 262 7.01 25.66 2.69
C GLU A 262 7.04 24.93 1.34
N GLN A 263 7.71 23.77 1.27
CA GLN A 263 7.74 22.93 0.06
C GLN A 263 6.39 22.25 -0.17
N GLN A 264 5.73 21.78 0.90
CA GLN A 264 4.36 21.25 0.85
C GLN A 264 3.37 22.31 0.35
N LEU A 265 3.34 23.48 0.99
CA LEU A 265 2.47 24.60 0.60
C LEU A 265 2.76 25.11 -0.82
N GLY A 266 4.04 25.30 -1.16
CA GLY A 266 4.48 25.75 -2.47
C GLY A 266 4.17 24.77 -3.61
N SER A 267 3.93 23.49 -3.29
CA SER A 267 3.43 22.50 -4.25
C SER A 267 1.90 22.37 -4.28
N MET A 268 1.19 22.63 -3.17
CA MET A 268 -0.28 22.61 -3.14
C MET A 268 -0.91 23.82 -3.85
N LEU A 269 -0.39 25.04 -3.66
CA LEU A 269 -0.96 26.25 -4.25
C LEU A 269 -1.07 26.21 -5.80
N PRO A 270 -0.09 25.66 -6.56
CA PRO A 270 -0.24 25.44 -8.00
C PRO A 270 -1.34 24.43 -8.38
N LEU A 271 -1.54 23.36 -7.60
CA LEU A 271 -2.60 22.37 -7.85
C LEU A 271 -3.99 22.98 -7.65
N LEU A 272 -4.16 23.76 -6.57
CA LEU A 272 -5.42 24.45 -6.27
C LEU A 272 -5.83 25.47 -7.36
N LYS A 273 -4.86 25.98 -8.13
CA LYS A 273 -5.07 26.86 -9.29
C LYS A 273 -5.40 26.11 -10.59
N VAL A 274 -5.42 24.78 -10.59
CA VAL A 274 -5.89 23.97 -11.73
C VAL A 274 -7.41 24.12 -11.89
N ARG A 275 -7.83 24.51 -13.10
CA ARG A 275 -9.25 24.55 -13.47
C ARG A 275 -9.80 23.13 -13.58
N ASP A 276 -11.08 22.97 -13.23
CA ASP A 276 -11.80 21.70 -13.32
C ASP A 276 -11.12 20.55 -12.54
N LEU A 277 -10.47 20.91 -11.43
CA LEU A 277 -10.07 19.98 -10.38
C LEU A 277 -11.33 19.49 -9.66
N GLU A 278 -11.49 18.17 -9.57
CA GLU A 278 -12.65 17.54 -8.92
C GLU A 278 -12.72 17.95 -7.44
N GLU A 279 -13.94 18.12 -6.94
CA GLU A 279 -14.20 18.70 -5.62
C GLU A 279 -13.51 17.93 -4.49
N GLN A 280 -13.51 16.59 -4.56
CA GLN A 280 -12.79 15.69 -3.64
C GLN A 280 -11.29 16.05 -3.51
N PHE A 281 -10.57 16.18 -4.62
CA PHE A 281 -9.12 16.45 -4.62
C PHE A 281 -8.82 17.91 -4.30
N ARG A 282 -9.72 18.82 -4.68
CA ARG A 282 -9.63 20.23 -4.29
C ARG A 282 -9.74 20.36 -2.78
N PHE A 283 -10.70 19.70 -2.16
CA PHE A 283 -10.88 19.69 -0.70
C PHE A 283 -9.66 19.07 0.01
N GLU A 284 -9.18 17.91 -0.46
CA GLU A 284 -7.99 17.23 0.07
C GLU A 284 -6.73 18.11 0.02
N ALA A 285 -6.52 18.81 -1.10
CA ALA A 285 -5.42 19.76 -1.27
C ALA A 285 -5.52 20.98 -0.32
N PHE A 286 -6.73 21.49 -0.06
CA PHE A 286 -6.94 22.56 0.90
C PHE A 286 -6.67 22.14 2.35
N ALA A 287 -7.13 20.95 2.75
CA ALA A 287 -6.87 20.41 4.09
C ALA A 287 -5.36 20.23 4.33
N ARG A 288 -4.64 19.60 3.37
CA ARG A 288 -3.18 19.43 3.43
C ARG A 288 -2.45 20.79 3.44
N ALA A 289 -2.93 21.79 2.69
CA ALA A 289 -2.36 23.14 2.70
C ALA A 289 -2.54 23.86 4.05
N LEU A 290 -3.72 23.76 4.70
CA LEU A 290 -3.97 24.36 6.01
C LEU A 290 -3.11 23.72 7.12
N ILE A 291 -2.88 22.42 7.06
CA ILE A 291 -1.92 21.72 7.94
C ILE A 291 -0.52 22.27 7.71
N ALA A 292 -0.04 22.35 6.46
CA ALA A 292 1.29 22.89 6.16
C ALA A 292 1.46 24.35 6.65
N ILE A 293 0.43 25.19 6.52
CA ILE A 293 0.44 26.57 7.04
C ILE A 293 0.61 26.58 8.57
N SER A 294 -0.10 25.71 9.29
CA SER A 294 -0.01 25.65 10.76
C SER A 294 1.37 25.24 11.30
N LEU A 295 2.19 24.63 10.44
CA LEU A 295 3.55 24.15 10.75
C LEU A 295 4.66 25.13 10.31
N LEU A 296 4.32 26.28 9.71
CA LEU A 296 5.31 27.32 9.38
C LEU A 296 5.82 27.99 10.66
N GLU A 297 7.14 28.15 10.79
CA GLU A 297 7.79 28.73 11.98
C GLU A 297 7.47 30.22 12.18
N GLY A 298 7.25 30.97 11.10
CA GLY A 298 7.04 32.42 11.14
C GLY A 298 5.57 32.85 11.08
N ALA A 299 5.10 33.59 12.10
CA ALA A 299 3.74 34.15 12.13
C ALA A 299 3.37 35.02 10.90
N ALA A 300 4.34 35.80 10.38
CA ALA A 300 4.15 36.57 9.15
C ALA A 300 4.02 35.69 7.88
N GLN A 301 4.68 34.52 7.86
CA GLN A 301 4.55 33.54 6.78
C GLN A 301 3.18 32.83 6.84
N GLN A 302 2.67 32.58 8.06
CA GLN A 302 1.32 32.08 8.29
C GLN A 302 0.25 33.09 7.81
N GLU A 303 0.41 34.39 8.10
CA GLU A 303 -0.46 35.46 7.58
C GLU A 303 -0.46 35.50 6.05
N GLU A 304 0.73 35.54 5.45
CA GLU A 304 0.89 35.60 4.00
C GLU A 304 0.32 34.38 3.30
N ALA A 305 0.55 33.17 3.84
CA ALA A 305 0.02 31.94 3.26
C ALA A 305 -1.51 31.85 3.33
N LEU A 306 -2.13 32.26 4.45
CA LEU A 306 -3.60 32.30 4.58
C LEU A 306 -4.21 33.37 3.66
N ARG A 307 -3.54 34.51 3.50
CA ARG A 307 -3.92 35.59 2.57
C ARG A 307 -3.86 35.12 1.11
N ASP A 308 -2.84 34.35 0.74
CA ASP A 308 -2.71 33.77 -0.61
C ASP A 308 -3.68 32.60 -0.87
N LEU A 309 -4.12 31.89 0.17
CA LEU A 309 -5.09 30.80 0.09
C LEU A 309 -6.54 31.29 0.01
N GLY A 310 -6.88 32.37 0.73
CA GLY A 310 -8.23 32.92 0.86
C GLY A 310 -9.01 33.05 -0.47
N PRO A 311 -8.46 33.67 -1.53
CA PRO A 311 -9.17 33.90 -2.79
C PRO A 311 -9.62 32.65 -3.55
N VAL A 312 -9.13 31.47 -3.18
CA VAL A 312 -9.52 30.18 -3.77
C VAL A 312 -10.20 29.23 -2.77
N LEU A 313 -10.26 29.61 -1.50
CA LEU A 313 -10.76 28.78 -0.40
C LEU A 313 -12.27 28.49 -0.55
N PRO A 314 -12.74 27.23 -0.44
CA PRO A 314 -14.17 26.91 -0.47
C PRO A 314 -14.81 27.18 0.88
N THR A 315 -16.07 27.62 0.89
CA THR A 315 -16.84 27.92 2.12
C THR A 315 -16.89 26.74 3.10
N ALA A 316 -16.90 25.49 2.61
CA ALA A 316 -16.89 24.29 3.44
C ALA A 316 -15.64 24.15 4.34
N ILE A 317 -14.52 24.77 3.96
CA ILE A 317 -13.21 24.68 4.63
C ILE A 317 -12.82 26.00 5.31
N PHE A 318 -13.67 27.03 5.18
CA PHE A 318 -13.47 28.38 5.69
C PHE A 318 -13.14 28.40 7.19
N TRP A 319 -13.91 27.67 8.00
CA TRP A 319 -13.71 27.60 9.44
C TRP A 319 -12.40 26.92 9.83
N GLY A 320 -11.88 25.99 9.01
CA GLY A 320 -10.54 25.44 9.17
C GLY A 320 -9.45 26.50 8.99
N ALA A 321 -9.59 27.39 8.01
CA ALA A 321 -8.65 28.50 7.82
C ALA A 321 -8.72 29.54 8.96
N VAL A 322 -9.92 29.87 9.44
CA VAL A 322 -10.12 30.73 10.63
C VAL A 322 -9.47 30.12 11.87
N PHE A 323 -9.60 28.80 12.06
CA PHE A 323 -9.01 28.05 13.18
C PHE A 323 -7.47 28.01 13.15
N VAL A 324 -6.86 28.00 11.96
CA VAL A 324 -5.41 28.18 11.79
C VAL A 324 -5.00 29.63 12.05
N ALA A 325 -5.76 30.61 11.54
CA ALA A 325 -5.47 32.03 11.71
C ALA A 325 -5.51 32.47 13.19
N ASP A 326 -6.48 32.00 13.99
CA ASP A 326 -6.59 32.29 15.43
C ASP A 326 -5.37 31.80 16.25
N ARG A 327 -4.66 30.79 15.74
CA ARG A 327 -3.46 30.20 16.37
C ARG A 327 -2.15 30.90 16.03
N ILE A 328 -2.16 31.86 15.11
CA ILE A 328 -0.97 32.67 14.82
C ILE A 328 -0.56 33.38 16.11
N THR A 329 0.72 33.21 16.50
CA THR A 329 1.24 33.61 17.80
C THR A 329 1.43 35.12 17.93
N GLU A 330 1.77 35.80 16.83
CA GLU A 330 1.89 37.25 16.76
C GLU A 330 0.50 37.91 16.57
N PRO A 331 0.03 38.76 17.49
CA PRO A 331 -1.30 39.38 17.44
C PRO A 331 -1.59 40.14 16.13
N THR A 332 -0.61 40.89 15.62
CA THR A 332 -0.74 41.67 14.39
C THR A 332 -0.96 40.79 13.15
N SER A 333 -0.21 39.69 13.06
CA SER A 333 -0.31 38.72 11.97
C SER A 333 -1.60 37.89 12.07
N ARG A 334 -2.03 37.50 13.28
CA ARG A 334 -3.35 36.90 13.55
C ARG A 334 -4.49 37.80 13.08
N ALA A 335 -4.51 39.05 13.55
CA ALA A 335 -5.58 40.01 13.25
C ALA A 335 -5.71 40.25 11.74
N ARG A 336 -4.58 40.37 11.03
CA ARG A 336 -4.53 40.51 9.57
C ARG A 336 -5.01 39.26 8.83
N ALA A 337 -4.59 38.07 9.26
CA ALA A 337 -5.02 36.81 8.65
C ALA A 337 -6.54 36.62 8.77
N LEU A 338 -7.10 36.82 9.98
CA LEU A 338 -8.53 36.76 10.23
C LEU A 338 -9.29 37.80 9.38
N PHE A 339 -8.85 39.06 9.38
CA PHE A 339 -9.46 40.13 8.60
C PHE A 339 -9.50 39.82 7.09
N ASN A 340 -8.38 39.36 6.53
CA ASN A 340 -8.27 39.00 5.11
C ASN A 340 -9.20 37.84 4.73
N LEU A 341 -9.31 36.81 5.58
CA LEU A 341 -10.22 35.68 5.37
C LEU A 341 -11.68 36.13 5.37
N LEU A 342 -12.09 36.93 6.36
CA LEU A 342 -13.47 37.43 6.49
C LEU A 342 -13.86 38.33 5.31
N GLN A 343 -12.99 39.26 4.92
CA GLN A 343 -13.24 40.12 3.76
C GLN A 343 -13.36 39.32 2.46
N THR A 344 -12.51 38.32 2.26
CA THR A 344 -12.54 37.48 1.05
C THR A 344 -13.83 36.67 0.93
N HIS A 345 -14.45 36.32 2.06
CA HIS A 345 -15.74 35.61 2.13
C HIS A 345 -16.95 36.53 2.37
N GLY A 346 -16.79 37.86 2.30
CA GLY A 346 -17.89 38.82 2.40
C GLY A 346 -18.53 38.96 3.78
N ILE A 347 -17.86 38.51 4.85
CA ILE A 347 -18.37 38.57 6.22
C ILE A 347 -17.99 39.93 6.82
N THR A 348 -18.99 40.81 6.99
CA THR A 348 -18.78 42.20 7.45
C THR A 348 -18.96 42.41 8.95
N GLU A 349 -19.51 41.44 9.69
CA GLU A 349 -19.68 41.52 11.14
C GLU A 349 -18.57 40.78 11.89
N LEU A 350 -17.76 41.53 12.65
CA LEU A 350 -16.65 41.01 13.47
C LEU A 350 -17.09 40.52 14.87
N SER A 351 -18.39 40.54 15.15
CA SER A 351 -19.02 40.41 16.48
C SER A 351 -18.86 39.06 17.19
N GLY A 352 -18.16 38.09 16.59
CA GLY A 352 -17.86 36.77 17.16
C GLY A 352 -16.38 36.45 17.35
N LEU A 353 -15.44 37.35 17.01
CA LEU A 353 -14.01 37.09 17.10
C LEU A 353 -13.40 37.78 18.33
N PHE A 354 -12.71 37.00 19.16
CA PHE A 354 -12.09 37.43 20.42
C PHE A 354 -10.78 38.22 20.22
N LEU A 355 -10.82 39.27 19.39
CA LEU A 355 -9.75 40.26 19.25
C LEU A 355 -9.68 41.13 20.50
N SER A 356 -8.48 41.34 21.04
CA SER A 356 -8.24 42.26 22.15
C SER A 356 -8.53 43.72 21.75
N PRO A 357 -8.75 44.63 22.71
CA PRO A 357 -8.89 46.06 22.42
C PRO A 357 -7.68 46.63 21.64
N GLU A 358 -6.47 46.19 21.96
CA GLU A 358 -5.24 46.59 21.25
C GLU A 358 -5.20 46.06 19.80
N GLU A 359 -5.68 44.83 19.56
CA GLU A 359 -5.80 44.27 18.20
C GLU A 359 -6.84 45.04 17.37
N GLN A 360 -7.95 45.48 17.99
CA GLN A 360 -8.98 46.29 17.34
C GLN A 360 -8.48 47.71 17.01
N GLU A 361 -7.72 48.35 17.92
CA GLU A 361 -7.13 49.68 17.72
C GLU A 361 -6.02 49.67 16.65
N GLN A 362 -5.23 48.59 16.56
CA GLN A 362 -4.21 48.43 15.52
C GLN A 362 -4.81 48.15 14.13
N LEU A 363 -5.88 47.37 14.03
CA LEU A 363 -6.62 47.17 12.77
C LEU A 363 -7.18 48.49 12.21
N GLN A 364 -7.59 49.43 13.08
CA GLN A 364 -8.12 50.73 12.67
C GLN A 364 -7.04 51.74 12.27
N SER A 365 -5.79 51.58 12.73
CA SER A 365 -4.71 52.55 12.49
C SER A 365 -3.79 52.23 11.30
N LYS A 366 -3.81 51.00 10.75
CA LYS A 366 -3.05 50.62 9.53
C LYS A 366 -3.84 49.68 8.61
N PRO A 367 -4.60 50.19 7.62
CA PRO A 367 -5.27 49.33 6.64
C PRO A 367 -4.24 48.58 5.77
N PRO A 368 -4.58 47.35 5.29
CA PRO A 368 -3.69 46.58 4.43
C PRO A 368 -3.49 47.26 3.07
N VAL A 369 -2.23 47.36 2.63
CA VAL A 369 -1.85 47.90 1.33
C VAL A 369 -2.05 46.84 0.25
N GLY A 370 -2.53 47.26 -0.93
CA GLY A 370 -2.73 46.39 -2.10
C GLY A 370 -1.45 45.74 -2.65
N PRO A 371 -1.59 44.78 -3.57
CA PRO A 371 -0.59 43.72 -3.82
C PRO A 371 0.69 44.24 -4.47
N PRO A 372 1.82 43.54 -4.21
CA PRO A 372 2.26 42.60 -5.25
C PRO A 372 2.73 41.23 -4.74
N TRP A 373 2.20 40.20 -5.38
CA TRP A 373 2.66 38.81 -5.48
C TRP A 373 4.18 38.61 -5.28
N ARG A 374 4.61 37.82 -4.27
CA ARG A 374 6.01 37.35 -4.19
C ARG A 374 6.34 36.13 -3.30
N ILE A 375 5.63 35.00 -3.48
CA ILE A 375 6.22 33.68 -3.21
C ILE A 375 6.56 32.99 -4.54
N MET A 376 7.69 33.38 -5.15
CA MET A 376 8.37 32.57 -6.17
C MET A 376 9.89 32.77 -6.04
N ASN A 377 10.62 31.65 -6.18
CA ASN A 377 12.08 31.48 -6.21
C ASN A 377 12.80 31.29 -4.86
N SER A 378 12.68 30.08 -4.30
CA SER A 378 13.62 29.50 -3.33
C SER A 378 14.10 28.08 -3.70
N LEU A 379 13.95 27.68 -4.98
CA LEU A 379 14.46 26.41 -5.53
C LEU A 379 15.69 26.59 -6.45
N ASP A 380 16.23 27.80 -6.57
CA ASP A 380 17.38 28.15 -7.43
C ASP A 380 18.42 29.00 -6.65
N SER A 381 18.97 28.48 -5.55
CA SER A 381 20.18 29.05 -4.95
C SER A 381 20.91 28.09 -4.01
N ASP A 382 21.96 27.42 -4.52
CA ASP A 382 23.01 26.87 -3.68
C ASP A 382 24.36 26.87 -4.43
N ALA A 383 25.09 27.98 -4.32
CA ALA A 383 26.48 28.11 -4.78
C ALA A 383 27.17 29.35 -4.17
N SER A 384 28.01 29.14 -3.14
CA SER A 384 29.01 30.08 -2.58
C SER A 384 28.47 31.40 -1.96
N ASN A 385 28.80 31.82 -0.73
CA ASN A 385 30.12 31.91 -0.09
C ASN A 385 30.00 32.14 1.43
N ALA A 386 31.11 31.97 2.17
CA ALA A 386 31.18 32.12 3.63
C ALA A 386 31.53 33.54 4.12
N ARG A 387 31.10 33.92 5.34
CA ARG A 387 31.98 34.27 6.49
C ARG A 387 31.26 34.95 7.68
N ALA A 388 31.49 34.38 8.88
CA ALA A 388 31.86 34.99 10.17
C ALA A 388 31.09 36.19 10.81
N GLY A 389 30.87 36.08 12.14
CA GLY A 389 30.52 37.16 13.08
C GLY A 389 29.31 36.80 13.95
N SER A 390 29.39 36.13 15.10
CA SER A 390 30.10 36.38 16.39
C SER A 390 29.36 37.32 17.36
N ALA A 391 29.22 36.86 18.61
CA ALA A 391 28.83 37.58 19.85
C ALA A 391 27.33 37.93 20.02
N SER A 392 26.76 38.01 21.23
CA SER A 392 27.05 37.40 22.55
C SER A 392 26.01 37.84 23.59
N SER A 393 25.84 37.08 24.69
CA SER A 393 25.31 37.53 26.02
C SER A 393 23.81 37.91 26.09
N SER A 394 23.10 37.82 27.23
CA SER A 394 23.26 37.08 28.50
C SER A 394 22.06 37.35 29.42
N ARG A 395 21.76 36.45 30.38
CA ARG A 395 21.29 36.66 31.79
C ARG A 395 20.22 37.73 32.14
N ALA A 396 19.41 37.62 33.21
CA ALA A 396 18.98 36.55 34.13
C ALA A 396 18.00 37.20 35.17
N ASP A 397 17.23 36.37 35.91
CA ASP A 397 16.71 36.62 37.29
C ASP A 397 15.77 37.83 37.58
N ALA A 398 14.84 37.86 38.56
CA ALA A 398 14.18 36.85 39.44
C ALA A 398 13.01 37.51 40.25
N MET A 399 12.07 36.70 40.80
CA MET A 399 11.10 37.03 41.92
C MET A 399 10.09 38.20 41.67
N TYR A 400 9.04 38.55 42.46
CA TYR A 400 8.17 38.03 43.56
C TYR A 400 6.77 38.74 43.37
N GLY A 401 5.60 38.42 43.97
CA GLY A 401 5.14 37.34 44.86
C GLY A 401 3.87 37.72 45.69
N SER A 402 3.01 36.74 46.05
CA SER A 402 2.00 36.73 47.17
C SER A 402 0.55 37.32 47.06
N PHE A 403 -0.35 36.67 47.85
CA PHE A 403 -1.68 37.06 48.42
C PHE A 403 -3.03 36.96 47.65
N ASP A 404 -3.65 35.78 47.73
CA ASP A 404 -4.85 35.39 48.54
C ASP A 404 -6.14 36.27 48.61
N SER A 405 -7.33 35.65 48.38
CA SER A 405 -8.51 35.62 49.28
C SER A 405 -9.87 35.27 48.59
N GLN A 406 -10.86 34.91 49.42
CA GLN A 406 -12.21 34.35 49.12
C GLN A 406 -13.24 35.47 48.74
N ASP A 407 -14.53 35.28 48.37
CA ASP A 407 -15.47 34.14 48.40
C ASP A 407 -16.74 34.38 47.50
N THR A 408 -17.57 33.33 47.32
CA THR A 408 -19.02 33.29 47.02
C THR A 408 -19.66 33.59 45.63
N LYS A 409 -20.22 32.51 45.05
CA LYS A 409 -21.60 32.33 44.50
C LYS A 409 -22.14 33.24 43.35
N ALA A 410 -22.36 32.64 42.16
CA ALA A 410 -23.67 32.12 41.72
C ALA A 410 -23.70 31.72 40.21
N GLY A 411 -24.47 30.66 39.88
CA GLY A 411 -25.00 30.41 38.51
C GLY A 411 -24.09 29.66 37.51
N VAL A 412 -24.35 28.37 37.30
CA VAL A 412 -23.85 27.62 36.12
C VAL A 412 -24.98 26.73 35.58
N SER A 413 -25.64 27.18 34.53
CA SER A 413 -26.30 26.30 33.55
C SER A 413 -25.33 26.03 32.40
N ASP A 414 -25.57 24.92 31.70
CA ASP A 414 -25.05 24.58 30.36
C ASP A 414 -23.52 24.38 30.21
N ALA A 415 -23.15 23.17 29.81
CA ALA A 415 -21.77 22.76 29.54
C ALA A 415 -21.63 22.22 28.12
N HIS A 416 -21.96 23.06 27.14
CA HIS A 416 -21.52 22.92 25.74
C HIS A 416 -20.53 24.05 25.39
N SER A 417 -19.40 24.10 26.10
CA SER A 417 -18.21 24.86 25.69
C SER A 417 -17.05 24.61 26.67
N LEU A 418 -15.89 24.17 26.15
CA LEU A 418 -14.61 24.43 26.82
C LEU A 418 -14.26 25.90 26.56
N SER A 419 -13.88 26.66 27.59
CA SER A 419 -13.50 28.06 27.37
C SER A 419 -12.14 28.14 26.64
N PRO A 420 -11.96 29.06 25.67
CA PRO A 420 -10.70 29.18 24.93
C PRO A 420 -9.46 29.41 25.81
N LYS A 421 -9.63 30.04 26.98
CA LYS A 421 -8.54 30.22 27.97
C LYS A 421 -8.00 28.89 28.50
N MET A 422 -8.86 27.90 28.72
CA MET A 422 -8.49 26.60 29.28
C MET A 422 -7.75 25.74 28.23
N TYR A 423 -8.20 25.81 26.98
CA TYR A 423 -7.54 25.14 25.83
C TYR A 423 -6.16 25.75 25.52
N ARG A 424 -6.03 27.08 25.67
CA ARG A 424 -4.78 27.82 25.45
C ARG A 424 -3.69 27.50 26.49
N HIS A 425 -4.08 27.12 27.72
CA HIS A 425 -3.14 26.73 28.77
C HIS A 425 -2.63 25.29 28.56
N LEU A 426 -3.52 24.35 28.24
CA LEU A 426 -3.17 22.95 27.94
C LEU A 426 -2.23 22.78 26.73
N LEU A 427 -2.34 23.63 25.71
CA LEU A 427 -1.50 23.53 24.49
C LEU A 427 -0.11 24.18 24.63
N GLN A 428 0.12 25.01 25.66
CA GLN A 428 1.42 25.66 25.87
C GLN A 428 2.49 24.71 26.44
N GLU A 429 2.07 23.60 27.06
CA GLU A 429 2.99 22.60 27.64
C GLU A 429 3.27 21.40 26.73
N LEU A 430 2.59 21.28 25.58
CA LEU A 430 2.72 20.13 24.68
C LEU A 430 3.80 20.34 23.60
N PRO A 431 4.60 19.30 23.28
CA PRO A 431 5.53 19.30 22.16
C PRO A 431 4.87 19.60 20.80
N GLU A 432 5.68 20.15 19.89
CA GLU A 432 5.24 20.61 18.56
C GLU A 432 4.56 19.51 17.72
N VAL A 433 5.04 18.27 17.82
CA VAL A 433 4.48 17.08 17.14
C VAL A 433 3.06 16.75 17.61
N GLU A 434 2.76 16.92 18.89
CA GLU A 434 1.42 16.61 19.44
C GLU A 434 0.40 17.69 19.07
N ARG A 435 0.84 18.95 18.95
CA ARG A 435 0.00 20.03 18.40
C ARG A 435 -0.38 19.78 16.94
N ALA A 436 0.55 19.27 16.14
CA ALA A 436 0.29 18.88 14.75
C ALA A 436 -0.76 17.77 14.65
N SER A 437 -0.67 16.75 15.51
CA SER A 437 -1.64 15.64 15.56
C SER A 437 -3.04 16.13 15.95
N LEU A 438 -3.17 16.93 17.01
CA LEU A 438 -4.46 17.49 17.45
C LEU A 438 -5.10 18.40 16.40
N LEU A 439 -4.28 19.10 15.58
CA LEU A 439 -4.79 19.92 14.49
C LEU A 439 -5.25 19.07 13.29
N ALA A 440 -4.53 17.98 13.00
CA ALA A 440 -4.92 17.01 11.98
C ALA A 440 -6.22 16.28 12.35
N ASP A 441 -6.41 15.91 13.62
CA ASP A 441 -7.66 15.33 14.13
C ASP A 441 -8.82 16.32 14.04
N ALA A 442 -8.61 17.58 14.46
CA ALA A 442 -9.64 18.62 14.41
C ALA A 442 -10.04 19.01 12.97
N LEU A 443 -9.08 19.04 12.04
CA LEU A 443 -9.36 19.25 10.61
C LEU A 443 -9.97 18.00 9.97
N GLY A 444 -9.57 16.80 10.40
CA GLY A 444 -10.14 15.51 9.99
C GLY A 444 -11.64 15.40 10.33
N GLN A 445 -12.05 15.90 11.48
CA GLN A 445 -13.47 15.98 11.88
C GLN A 445 -14.28 17.03 11.09
N LEU A 446 -13.61 17.95 10.39
CA LEU A 446 -14.24 18.95 9.51
C LEU A 446 -14.27 18.51 8.03
N ILE A 447 -13.87 17.27 7.71
CA ILE A 447 -13.98 16.67 6.38
C ILE A 447 -15.30 15.88 6.28
N PRO A 448 -16.32 16.34 5.52
CA PRO A 448 -17.40 15.46 5.10
C PRO A 448 -16.82 14.54 4.02
N GLU A 449 -16.76 13.23 4.30
CA GLU A 449 -16.18 12.26 3.38
C GLU A 449 -16.89 12.24 2.01
N ILE A 450 -16.23 12.77 0.98
CA ILE A 450 -16.44 12.33 -0.42
C ILE A 450 -15.43 11.21 -0.71
N SER A 451 -15.47 10.18 0.14
CA SER A 451 -14.97 8.85 -0.19
C SER A 451 -16.02 8.12 -1.04
N PRO A 452 -15.66 7.18 -1.92
CA PRO A 452 -16.64 6.33 -2.59
C PRO A 452 -17.47 5.62 -1.52
N SER A 453 -18.79 5.89 -1.49
CA SER A 453 -19.60 5.89 -0.25
C SER A 453 -19.17 4.81 0.76
N PRO A 454 -18.86 5.19 2.03
CA PRO A 454 -18.39 4.24 3.03
C PRO A 454 -19.34 3.04 3.07
N GLY A 455 -18.75 1.83 3.18
CA GLY A 455 -19.54 0.62 3.36
C GLY A 455 -20.48 0.78 4.56
N PRO A 456 -21.61 0.06 4.59
CA PRO A 456 -22.65 0.32 5.58
C PRO A 456 -22.06 0.20 7.00
N ILE A 457 -22.14 1.28 7.77
CA ILE A 457 -21.42 1.48 9.03
C ILE A 457 -22.18 0.80 10.16
N VAL A 458 -21.47 0.04 10.99
CA VAL A 458 -22.05 -0.49 12.21
C VAL A 458 -22.18 0.65 13.22
N ASN A 459 -23.40 0.91 13.68
CA ASN A 459 -23.68 1.77 14.80
C ASN A 459 -24.16 0.91 15.96
N THR A 460 -23.74 1.26 17.17
CA THR A 460 -24.22 0.63 18.40
C THR A 460 -24.65 1.68 19.41
N GLY A 461 -25.47 1.30 20.39
CA GLY A 461 -25.87 2.20 21.46
C GLY A 461 -26.79 1.54 22.46
N PHE A 462 -27.33 2.36 23.36
CA PHE A 462 -28.34 1.95 24.33
C PHE A 462 -29.58 2.83 24.19
N SER A 463 -30.74 2.27 24.50
CA SER A 463 -32.01 3.00 24.68
C SER A 463 -32.71 2.49 25.94
N LYS A 464 -33.61 3.28 26.52
CA LYS A 464 -34.35 2.88 27.72
C LYS A 464 -35.86 2.87 27.45
N ASP A 465 -36.54 1.76 27.73
CA ASP A 465 -38.00 1.61 27.60
C ASP A 465 -38.54 1.99 26.20
N GLY A 466 -37.71 1.92 25.15
CA GLY A 466 -38.00 2.46 23.81
C GLY A 466 -38.02 4.00 23.70
N VAL A 467 -37.80 4.73 24.79
CA VAL A 467 -37.85 6.20 24.91
C VAL A 467 -36.49 6.81 24.53
N GLY A 468 -36.19 6.78 23.23
CA GLY A 468 -35.03 7.44 22.63
C GLY A 468 -33.68 6.78 22.94
N ASP A 469 -32.68 7.13 22.13
CA ASP A 469 -31.31 6.66 22.32
C ASP A 469 -30.59 7.48 23.38
N LEU A 470 -29.74 6.82 24.17
CA LEU A 470 -28.85 7.46 25.13
C LEU A 470 -27.62 8.03 24.42
N THR A 471 -27.13 9.16 24.90
CA THR A 471 -25.88 9.76 24.40
C THR A 471 -24.67 9.11 25.06
N THR A 472 -23.50 9.21 24.41
CA THR A 472 -22.21 8.77 24.95
C THR A 472 -21.86 9.33 26.32
N MET A 473 -22.46 10.46 26.74
CA MET A 473 -22.25 11.09 28.05
C MET A 473 -23.22 10.61 29.14
N THR A 474 -24.20 9.76 28.82
CA THR A 474 -25.28 9.37 29.76
C THR A 474 -24.93 8.06 30.48
N PRO A 475 -24.66 8.06 31.80
CA PRO A 475 -24.44 6.82 32.55
C PRO A 475 -25.69 5.95 32.57
N LEU A 476 -25.50 4.64 32.60
CA LEU A 476 -26.59 3.71 32.91
C LEU A 476 -26.82 3.70 34.43
N ARG A 477 -28.05 3.43 34.87
CA ARG A 477 -28.35 3.27 36.31
C ARG A 477 -28.07 1.84 36.74
N PRO A 478 -27.68 1.59 38.00
CA PRO A 478 -27.54 0.24 38.55
C PRO A 478 -28.86 -0.55 38.51
N GLY A 479 -28.77 -1.87 38.38
CA GLY A 479 -29.91 -2.80 38.48
C GLY A 479 -31.10 -2.47 37.56
N THR A 480 -30.83 -1.91 36.38
CA THR A 480 -31.84 -1.34 35.47
C THR A 480 -31.74 -2.01 34.09
N ASN A 481 -32.89 -2.30 33.48
CA ASN A 481 -32.95 -2.84 32.12
C ASN A 481 -32.81 -1.72 31.08
N TYR A 482 -32.08 -2.02 30.01
CA TYR A 482 -31.87 -1.21 28.82
C TYR A 482 -31.94 -2.08 27.58
N ASP A 483 -32.27 -1.50 26.43
CA ASP A 483 -32.07 -2.14 25.14
C ASP A 483 -30.69 -1.72 24.60
N PHE A 484 -29.73 -2.66 24.54
CA PHE A 484 -28.57 -2.49 23.68
C PHE A 484 -29.01 -2.70 22.22
N TRP A 485 -28.57 -1.83 21.32
CA TRP A 485 -28.98 -1.88 19.92
C TRP A 485 -27.79 -1.86 18.96
N LEU A 486 -27.99 -2.49 17.80
CA LEU A 486 -27.06 -2.48 16.68
C LEU A 486 -27.83 -2.21 15.38
N GLU A 487 -27.26 -1.38 14.52
CA GLU A 487 -27.79 -1.00 13.21
C GLU A 487 -26.63 -0.94 12.20
N VAL A 488 -26.87 -1.28 10.93
CA VAL A 488 -25.82 -1.23 9.89
C VAL A 488 -26.27 -0.29 8.77
N GLY A 489 -25.92 0.99 8.94
CA GLY A 489 -26.54 2.14 8.29
C GLY A 489 -25.56 3.28 8.02
N PRO A 490 -26.04 4.52 7.76
CA PRO A 490 -25.21 5.72 7.80
C PRO A 490 -24.70 5.98 9.24
N PRO A 491 -23.72 6.87 9.45
CA PRO A 491 -23.30 7.24 10.81
C PRO A 491 -24.48 7.79 11.63
N SER A 492 -24.73 7.23 12.82
CA SER A 492 -25.73 7.75 13.76
C SER A 492 -25.11 8.72 14.76
N ALA A 493 -25.75 9.87 14.98
CA ALA A 493 -25.36 10.84 16.01
C ALA A 493 -25.54 10.32 17.45
N THR A 494 -26.26 9.22 17.63
CA THR A 494 -26.47 8.52 18.91
C THR A 494 -25.61 7.27 19.05
N SER A 495 -24.73 7.00 18.07
CA SER A 495 -23.79 5.88 18.11
C SER A 495 -22.77 6.06 19.23
N ILE A 496 -22.44 4.98 19.94
CA ILE A 496 -21.39 4.94 20.95
C ILE A 496 -20.05 4.41 20.40
N GLU A 497 -19.95 4.14 19.10
CA GLU A 497 -18.72 3.72 18.42
C GLU A 497 -17.61 4.78 18.58
N SER A 498 -16.45 4.35 19.07
CA SER A 498 -15.26 5.22 19.24
C SER A 498 -14.70 5.70 17.90
N GLN A 499 -14.87 4.89 16.86
CA GLN A 499 -14.49 5.17 15.47
C GLN A 499 -15.54 4.52 14.55
N PRO A 500 -16.10 5.23 13.56
CA PRO A 500 -17.00 4.63 12.59
C PRO A 500 -16.24 3.59 11.74
N VAL A 501 -16.72 2.35 11.71
CA VAL A 501 -16.13 1.29 10.86
C VAL A 501 -17.22 0.59 10.06
N SER A 502 -17.04 0.56 8.74
CA SER A 502 -17.93 -0.13 7.81
C SER A 502 -17.93 -1.64 8.02
N LEU A 503 -19.07 -2.29 7.80
CA LEU A 503 -19.02 -3.70 7.46
C LEU A 503 -18.35 -3.89 6.09
N PRO A 504 -17.66 -5.02 5.89
CA PRO A 504 -17.17 -5.39 4.58
C PRO A 504 -18.30 -5.58 3.56
N ARG A 505 -18.09 -5.23 2.28
CA ARG A 505 -19.17 -5.27 1.26
C ARG A 505 -19.53 -6.71 0.86
N LEU A 506 -20.69 -7.17 1.32
CA LEU A 506 -21.24 -8.49 0.98
C LEU A 506 -21.45 -8.68 -0.54
N PRO A 507 -21.22 -9.89 -1.08
CA PRO A 507 -21.27 -10.16 -2.51
C PRO A 507 -22.71 -10.19 -2.97
N ARG A 508 -23.03 -9.61 -4.13
CA ARG A 508 -24.40 -9.62 -4.67
C ARG A 508 -24.96 -11.04 -4.72
N SER A 509 -26.17 -11.18 -4.22
CA SER A 509 -26.88 -12.44 -4.03
C SER A 509 -28.30 -12.31 -4.58
N ASP A 510 -28.95 -13.44 -4.87
CA ASP A 510 -30.39 -13.48 -5.18
C ASP A 510 -31.27 -13.38 -3.92
N LYS A 511 -30.66 -13.53 -2.74
CA LYS A 511 -31.31 -13.53 -1.42
C LYS A 511 -30.67 -12.50 -0.48
N PRO A 512 -31.43 -11.92 0.47
CA PRO A 512 -30.86 -11.11 1.54
C PRO A 512 -29.74 -11.85 2.28
N HIS A 513 -28.71 -11.14 2.71
CA HIS A 513 -27.66 -11.72 3.55
C HIS A 513 -28.11 -11.75 5.01
N ARG A 514 -27.82 -12.85 5.67
CA ARG A 514 -28.14 -13.08 7.09
C ARG A 514 -26.87 -12.90 7.92
N LEU A 515 -26.80 -11.81 8.67
CA LEU A 515 -25.77 -11.58 9.68
C LEU A 515 -26.28 -12.09 11.03
N GLN A 516 -25.42 -12.81 11.76
CA GLN A 516 -25.71 -13.24 13.12
C GLN A 516 -25.01 -12.30 14.10
N ILE A 517 -25.81 -11.60 14.91
CA ILE A 517 -25.34 -10.65 15.93
C ILE A 517 -25.39 -11.35 17.28
N VAL A 518 -24.23 -11.50 17.91
CA VAL A 518 -24.02 -12.29 19.11
C VAL A 518 -23.57 -11.38 20.24
N LEU A 519 -24.31 -11.39 21.35
CA LEU A 519 -23.84 -10.78 22.59
C LEU A 519 -23.16 -11.81 23.48
N SER A 520 -22.06 -11.45 24.12
CA SER A 520 -21.42 -12.26 25.16
C SER A 520 -21.19 -11.42 26.40
N ALA A 521 -21.62 -11.94 27.55
CA ALA A 521 -21.48 -11.28 28.83
C ALA A 521 -20.07 -11.48 29.40
N PHE A 522 -19.76 -10.72 30.45
CA PHE A 522 -18.65 -10.96 31.35
C PHE A 522 -19.22 -11.24 32.75
N HIS A 523 -18.48 -11.98 33.58
CA HIS A 523 -18.94 -12.35 34.92
C HIS A 523 -19.23 -11.12 35.79
N ASP A 524 -20.42 -11.06 36.40
CA ASP A 524 -20.92 -9.96 37.26
C ASP A 524 -20.98 -8.55 36.62
N GLU A 525 -20.84 -8.44 35.29
CA GLU A 525 -20.94 -7.17 34.53
C GLU A 525 -22.33 -7.02 33.86
N LEU A 526 -22.43 -6.53 32.62
CA LEU A 526 -23.69 -6.40 31.89
C LEU A 526 -24.24 -7.79 31.50
N GLN A 527 -25.46 -8.11 31.94
CA GLN A 527 -26.11 -9.42 31.74
C GLN A 527 -27.30 -9.35 30.78
N PHE A 528 -27.67 -10.49 30.20
CA PHE A 528 -28.88 -10.67 29.39
C PHE A 528 -29.36 -12.12 29.52
N GLU A 529 -30.64 -12.39 29.23
CA GLU A 529 -31.16 -13.77 29.22
C GLU A 529 -30.50 -14.57 28.08
N PRO A 530 -30.03 -15.81 28.28
CA PRO A 530 -29.25 -16.54 27.26
C PRO A 530 -29.92 -16.65 25.89
N ALA A 531 -31.26 -16.77 25.85
CA ALA A 531 -32.07 -16.80 24.62
C ALA A 531 -32.11 -15.45 23.87
N ASP A 532 -31.81 -14.35 24.54
CA ASP A 532 -31.78 -13.01 23.95
C ASP A 532 -30.42 -12.66 23.35
N GLY A 533 -29.34 -13.32 23.76
CA GLY A 533 -27.97 -13.03 23.32
C GLY A 533 -27.61 -13.43 21.88
N LEU A 534 -28.59 -13.72 21.02
CA LEU A 534 -28.44 -13.97 19.59
C LEU A 534 -29.62 -13.33 18.84
N ARG A 535 -29.30 -12.59 17.77
CA ARG A 535 -30.26 -12.03 16.83
C ARG A 535 -29.73 -12.09 15.40
N GLU A 536 -30.63 -11.90 14.45
CA GLU A 536 -30.31 -11.87 13.03
C GLU A 536 -30.56 -10.46 12.48
N LEU A 537 -29.66 -10.00 11.63
CA LEU A 537 -29.81 -8.76 10.85
C LEU A 537 -29.80 -9.12 9.37
N HIS A 538 -30.79 -8.65 8.64
CA HIS A 538 -30.87 -8.87 7.20
C HIS A 538 -30.32 -7.66 6.45
N LEU A 539 -29.32 -7.89 5.58
CA LEU A 539 -28.87 -6.91 4.60
C LEU A 539 -29.49 -7.21 3.24
N ALA A 540 -29.73 -6.16 2.45
CA ALA A 540 -30.30 -6.30 1.11
C ALA A 540 -29.44 -7.21 0.22
N PRO A 541 -29.99 -7.86 -0.82
CA PRO A 541 -29.22 -8.75 -1.70
C PRO A 541 -28.08 -8.06 -2.48
N SER A 542 -28.04 -6.73 -2.46
CA SER A 542 -26.95 -5.89 -2.98
C SER A 542 -25.81 -5.63 -1.98
N GLY A 543 -25.89 -6.16 -0.75
CA GLY A 543 -25.01 -5.81 0.37
C GLY A 543 -25.24 -4.40 0.94
N ALA A 544 -26.34 -3.73 0.55
CA ALA A 544 -26.62 -2.35 0.93
C ALA A 544 -27.18 -2.20 2.36
N LEU A 545 -27.13 -0.95 2.85
CA LEU A 545 -27.61 -0.45 4.14
C LEU A 545 -28.93 -1.11 4.58
N SER A 546 -29.02 -1.48 5.85
CA SER A 546 -30.28 -1.89 6.48
C SER A 546 -30.69 -0.84 7.50
N SER A 547 -31.92 -0.32 7.38
CA SER A 547 -32.56 0.51 8.41
C SER A 547 -33.16 -0.34 9.54
N GLU A 548 -32.92 -1.65 9.55
CA GLU A 548 -33.34 -2.55 10.63
C GLU A 548 -32.38 -2.41 11.82
N ARG A 549 -32.92 -1.95 12.95
CA ARG A 549 -32.20 -1.87 14.23
C ARG A 549 -32.53 -3.08 15.08
N VAL A 550 -31.53 -3.94 15.27
CA VAL A 550 -31.60 -5.08 16.17
C VAL A 550 -31.52 -4.58 17.62
N ARG A 551 -32.33 -5.14 18.51
CA ARG A 551 -32.35 -4.82 19.95
C ARG A 551 -32.17 -6.06 20.81
N PHE A 552 -31.49 -5.85 21.93
CA PHE A 552 -31.12 -6.84 22.93
C PHE A 552 -31.45 -6.29 24.33
N PRO A 553 -32.34 -6.94 25.09
CA PRO A 553 -32.52 -6.62 26.50
C PRO A 553 -31.24 -6.91 27.28
N VAL A 554 -30.71 -5.90 27.98
CA VAL A 554 -29.51 -5.97 28.81
C VAL A 554 -29.80 -5.36 30.17
N MET A 555 -29.42 -6.06 31.24
CA MET A 555 -29.54 -5.63 32.63
C MET A 555 -28.19 -5.14 33.15
N THR A 556 -28.17 -3.96 33.77
CA THR A 556 -26.97 -3.48 34.47
C THR A 556 -26.81 -4.14 35.83
N PRO A 557 -25.57 -4.36 36.30
CA PRO A 557 -25.32 -4.83 37.66
C PRO A 557 -25.70 -3.76 38.69
N LYS A 558 -25.78 -4.16 39.96
CA LYS A 558 -26.11 -3.26 41.09
C LYS A 558 -24.91 -2.43 41.59
N THR A 559 -23.71 -2.73 41.09
CA THR A 559 -22.45 -2.08 41.46
C THR A 559 -22.16 -0.88 40.55
N GLU A 560 -21.78 0.26 41.13
CA GLU A 560 -21.28 1.40 40.34
C GLU A 560 -19.88 1.05 39.76
N GLY A 561 -19.58 1.50 38.55
CA GLY A 561 -18.30 1.22 37.88
C GLY A 561 -18.41 1.21 36.35
N VAL A 562 -17.30 0.90 35.67
CA VAL A 562 -17.32 0.57 34.23
C VAL A 562 -17.59 -0.92 34.10
N HIS A 563 -18.61 -1.27 33.33
CA HIS A 563 -19.03 -2.65 33.07
C HIS A 563 -19.08 -2.92 31.56
N ARG A 564 -18.78 -4.16 31.18
CA ARG A 564 -18.51 -4.53 29.80
C ARG A 564 -19.56 -5.49 29.24
N LEU A 565 -19.71 -5.44 27.93
CA LEU A 565 -20.47 -6.37 27.10
C LEU A 565 -19.70 -6.57 25.79
N ARG A 566 -19.74 -7.75 25.19
CA ARG A 566 -19.16 -7.98 23.85
C ARG A 566 -20.26 -8.14 22.82
N CYS A 567 -20.11 -7.49 21.67
CA CYS A 567 -20.98 -7.65 20.51
C CYS A 567 -20.16 -8.15 19.31
N SER A 568 -20.49 -9.30 18.75
CA SER A 568 -19.80 -9.93 17.62
C SER A 568 -20.73 -10.17 16.45
N ILE A 569 -20.22 -9.95 15.23
CA ILE A 569 -20.95 -10.01 13.97
C ILE A 569 -20.37 -11.15 13.13
N TYR A 570 -21.20 -12.14 12.82
CA TYR A 570 -20.84 -13.30 12.01
C TYR A 570 -21.60 -13.33 10.68
N TYR A 571 -20.98 -13.89 9.64
CA TYR A 571 -21.59 -14.19 8.36
C TYR A 571 -21.16 -15.60 7.94
N GLU A 572 -22.11 -16.50 7.65
CA GLU A 572 -21.82 -17.93 7.39
C GLU A 572 -20.88 -18.55 8.46
N GLN A 573 -21.16 -18.23 9.73
CA GLN A 573 -20.38 -18.57 10.93
C GLN A 573 -18.94 -18.02 10.96
N VAL A 574 -18.48 -17.28 9.94
CA VAL A 574 -17.20 -16.55 9.96
C VAL A 574 -17.35 -15.29 10.81
N LEU A 575 -16.49 -15.10 11.82
CA LEU A 575 -16.44 -13.86 12.58
C LEU A 575 -15.91 -12.74 11.68
N LEU A 576 -16.74 -11.73 11.40
CA LEU A 576 -16.34 -10.55 10.63
C LEU A 576 -15.79 -9.45 11.52
N GLN A 577 -16.50 -9.12 12.60
CA GLN A 577 -16.12 -8.05 13.55
C GLN A 577 -16.55 -8.40 14.98
N SER A 578 -15.77 -7.98 15.99
CA SER A 578 -16.15 -8.02 17.41
C SER A 578 -15.81 -6.70 18.09
N ARG A 579 -16.73 -6.22 18.93
CA ARG A 579 -16.67 -4.96 19.67
C ARG A 579 -16.71 -5.22 21.17
N LEU A 580 -15.87 -4.50 21.91
CA LEU A 580 -16.01 -4.35 23.35
C LEU A 580 -16.81 -3.08 23.63
N ILE A 581 -17.96 -3.27 24.25
CA ILE A 581 -18.82 -2.22 24.78
C ILE A 581 -18.41 -1.98 26.23
N GLU A 582 -18.20 -0.72 26.59
CA GLU A 582 -17.88 -0.24 27.94
C GLU A 582 -18.98 0.74 28.35
N ALA A 583 -19.66 0.47 29.47
CA ALA A 583 -20.73 1.30 30.00
C ALA A 583 -20.49 1.64 31.47
N PHE A 584 -20.42 2.93 31.77
CA PHE A 584 -20.32 3.45 33.13
C PHE A 584 -21.70 3.45 33.79
N VAL A 585 -21.80 2.70 34.88
CA VAL A 585 -23.01 2.52 35.70
C VAL A 585 -22.89 3.37 36.97
N SER A 586 -23.82 4.30 37.19
CA SER A 586 -23.90 5.11 38.42
C SER A 586 -25.29 5.73 38.61
N ASP A 587 -25.73 5.85 39.87
CA ASP A 587 -26.96 6.56 40.23
C ASP A 587 -26.73 8.07 40.44
N LYS A 588 -25.47 8.51 40.54
CA LYS A 588 -25.10 9.91 40.74
C LYS A 588 -25.17 10.66 39.41
N ARG A 589 -25.57 11.94 39.46
CA ARG A 589 -25.41 12.89 38.33
C ARG A 589 -23.94 13.30 38.16
N THR A 590 -23.06 12.31 38.03
CA THR A 590 -21.63 12.49 37.75
C THR A 590 -21.48 13.02 36.33
N ARG A 591 -20.81 14.16 36.13
CA ARG A 591 -20.44 14.61 34.79
C ARG A 591 -19.27 13.75 34.30
N VAL A 592 -19.56 12.77 33.46
CA VAL A 592 -18.58 11.92 32.79
C VAL A 592 -18.48 12.37 31.33
N THR A 593 -17.26 12.54 30.81
CA THR A 593 -17.02 12.95 29.41
C THR A 593 -17.34 11.85 28.41
N THR A 594 -17.20 10.59 28.81
CA THR A 594 -17.63 9.41 28.05
C THR A 594 -18.09 8.36 29.04
N ALA A 595 -19.41 8.15 29.12
CA ALA A 595 -20.04 7.13 29.94
C ALA A 595 -20.33 5.85 29.15
N LEU A 596 -20.63 5.95 27.84
CA LEU A 596 -20.90 4.81 26.96
C LEU A 596 -19.92 4.83 25.79
N LYS A 597 -19.32 3.68 25.49
CA LYS A 597 -18.31 3.53 24.45
C LYS A 597 -18.38 2.13 23.84
N SER A 598 -18.22 2.03 22.52
CA SER A 598 -17.97 0.79 21.78
C SER A 598 -16.62 0.91 21.10
N SER A 599 -15.81 -0.14 21.17
CA SER A 599 -14.47 -0.18 20.58
C SER A 599 -14.30 -1.47 19.77
N LEU A 600 -13.79 -1.32 18.54
CA LEU A 600 -13.55 -2.45 17.64
C LEU A 600 -12.31 -3.22 18.12
N ASP A 601 -12.54 -4.45 18.57
CA ASP A 601 -11.53 -5.33 19.15
C ASP A 601 -10.93 -6.29 18.12
N PHE A 602 -11.77 -6.76 17.22
CA PHE A 602 -11.39 -7.63 16.12
C PHE A 602 -12.16 -7.17 14.90
N ALA A 603 -11.46 -6.96 13.80
CA ALA A 603 -12.05 -7.10 12.47
C ALA A 603 -11.22 -8.15 11.77
N LEU A 604 -11.90 -9.14 11.17
CA LEU A 604 -11.23 -10.00 10.22
C LEU A 604 -10.68 -9.15 9.09
N LEU A 605 -11.46 -8.13 8.67
CA LEU A 605 -11.34 -7.44 7.39
C LEU A 605 -11.88 -5.99 7.58
N GLY A 606 -11.06 -4.96 7.35
CA GLY A 606 -11.42 -3.54 7.55
C GLY A 606 -12.22 -2.93 6.38
N SER A 607 -11.99 -3.46 5.18
CA SER A 607 -12.83 -3.28 4.00
C SER A 607 -12.61 -4.51 3.11
N LEU A 608 -13.68 -5.08 2.56
CA LEU A 608 -13.59 -6.14 1.55
C LEU A 608 -14.13 -5.64 0.24
N ASP A 609 -13.48 -6.08 -0.82
CA ASP A 609 -14.12 -6.17 -2.11
C ASP A 609 -15.01 -7.43 -2.20
N HIS A 610 -16.01 -7.35 -3.08
CA HIS A 610 -17.00 -8.39 -3.35
C HIS A 610 -16.39 -9.77 -3.61
N ALA A 611 -15.27 -9.81 -4.34
CA ALA A 611 -14.57 -11.06 -4.66
C ALA A 611 -14.03 -11.78 -3.41
N GLN A 612 -13.60 -11.04 -2.39
CA GLN A 612 -12.97 -11.60 -1.21
C GLN A 612 -13.98 -12.27 -0.26
N ILE A 613 -15.22 -11.76 -0.18
CA ILE A 613 -16.30 -12.41 0.59
C ILE A 613 -16.93 -13.56 -0.19
N ALA A 614 -17.03 -13.47 -1.53
CA ALA A 614 -17.49 -14.59 -2.33
C ALA A 614 -16.60 -15.85 -2.16
N GLY A 615 -15.33 -15.68 -1.75
CA GLY A 615 -14.42 -16.76 -1.35
C GLY A 615 -14.57 -17.26 0.10
N LEU A 616 -15.30 -16.57 0.97
CA LEU A 616 -15.59 -17.04 2.33
C LEU A 616 -16.68 -18.11 2.28
N LYS A 617 -16.28 -19.37 2.51
CA LYS A 617 -17.19 -20.50 2.66
C LYS A 617 -17.68 -20.61 4.11
N PRO A 618 -18.86 -21.21 4.36
CA PRO A 618 -19.33 -21.48 5.70
C PRO A 618 -18.29 -22.19 6.57
N HIS A 619 -18.17 -21.74 7.81
CA HIS A 619 -17.33 -22.35 8.82
C HIS A 619 -18.16 -23.26 9.72
N SER A 620 -17.64 -24.45 10.03
CA SER A 620 -18.32 -25.33 10.96
C SER A 620 -18.18 -24.85 12.40
N PHE A 621 -17.08 -24.15 12.69
CA PHE A 621 -16.82 -23.57 14.00
C PHE A 621 -15.90 -22.34 13.93
N SER A 622 -16.21 -21.32 14.71
CA SER A 622 -15.40 -20.13 14.88
C SER A 622 -15.19 -19.83 16.36
N ILE A 623 -13.93 -19.63 16.72
CA ILE A 623 -13.45 -19.34 18.08
C ILE A 623 -12.85 -17.94 18.07
N LEU A 624 -13.29 -17.08 18.98
CA LEU A 624 -12.61 -15.82 19.28
C LEU A 624 -11.84 -15.95 20.59
N LEU A 625 -10.51 -15.78 20.51
CA LEU A 625 -9.59 -15.75 21.64
C LEU A 625 -9.35 -14.30 22.09
N ASN A 626 -9.70 -14.01 23.34
CA ASN A 626 -9.42 -12.73 24.00
C ASN A 626 -8.72 -12.95 25.35
N ALA A 627 -7.90 -11.99 25.74
CA ALA A 627 -7.51 -11.76 27.12
C ALA A 627 -8.20 -10.48 27.61
N THR A 628 -8.85 -10.51 28.78
CA THR A 628 -9.38 -9.29 29.45
C THR A 628 -8.33 -8.57 30.27
N ASP A 629 -7.35 -9.33 30.75
CA ASP A 629 -6.26 -8.95 31.65
C ASP A 629 -5.13 -10.01 31.49
N GLU A 630 -4.01 -9.88 32.21
CA GLU A 630 -2.92 -10.86 32.13
C GLU A 630 -3.27 -12.24 32.73
N THR A 631 -4.41 -12.34 33.45
CA THR A 631 -4.78 -13.48 34.28
C THR A 631 -5.94 -14.33 33.76
N THR A 632 -6.77 -13.82 32.84
CA THR A 632 -8.00 -14.49 32.38
C THR A 632 -8.11 -14.51 30.86
N HIS A 633 -8.45 -15.68 30.31
CA HIS A 633 -8.69 -15.87 28.87
C HIS A 633 -10.15 -16.22 28.59
N ASN A 634 -10.77 -15.40 27.75
CA ASN A 634 -12.16 -15.56 27.34
C ASN A 634 -12.17 -16.12 25.92
N PHE A 635 -12.76 -17.30 25.77
CA PHE A 635 -13.08 -17.91 24.51
C PHE A 635 -14.56 -17.68 24.25
N ARG A 636 -14.90 -17.35 23.00
CA ARG A 636 -16.28 -17.10 22.57
C ARG A 636 -16.52 -17.89 21.28
N PHE A 637 -17.60 -18.65 21.24
CA PHE A 637 -17.83 -19.69 20.23
C PHE A 637 -19.07 -19.42 19.38
N MET A 638 -18.98 -19.74 18.09
CA MET A 638 -20.10 -19.83 17.16
C MET A 638 -19.88 -21.01 16.21
N GLY A 639 -20.80 -21.97 16.23
CA GLY A 639 -20.87 -23.08 15.28
C GLY A 639 -22.10 -23.01 14.38
N GLU A 640 -22.23 -23.99 13.48
CA GLU A 640 -23.50 -24.23 12.77
C GLU A 640 -24.62 -24.58 13.80
N GLU A 641 -25.88 -24.62 13.34
CA GLU A 641 -27.06 -24.84 14.20
C GLU A 641 -27.22 -23.84 15.37
N ASN A 642 -26.55 -22.67 15.29
CA ASN A 642 -26.49 -21.63 16.33
C ASN A 642 -25.86 -22.10 17.65
N VAL A 643 -24.96 -23.09 17.63
CA VAL A 643 -24.20 -23.48 18.83
C VAL A 643 -23.32 -22.31 19.27
N LYS A 644 -23.67 -21.69 20.40
CA LYS A 644 -22.99 -20.55 20.99
C LYS A 644 -22.59 -20.88 22.42
N ALA A 645 -21.36 -20.56 22.78
CA ALA A 645 -20.89 -20.65 24.15
C ALA A 645 -19.89 -19.55 24.48
N ASP A 646 -19.82 -19.22 25.78
CA ASP A 646 -18.86 -18.31 26.37
C ASP A 646 -18.08 -19.10 27.43
N ALA A 647 -16.76 -19.19 27.29
CA ALA A 647 -15.88 -19.90 28.23
C ALA A 647 -14.80 -18.96 28.77
N ASP A 648 -14.62 -18.98 30.08
CA ASP A 648 -13.58 -18.23 30.77
C ASP A 648 -12.61 -19.22 31.44
N PHE A 649 -11.31 -19.01 31.24
CA PHE A 649 -10.23 -19.85 31.76
C PHE A 649 -9.24 -19.00 32.55
N ASP A 650 -8.75 -19.54 33.66
CA ASP A 650 -7.57 -19.01 34.36
C ASP A 650 -6.32 -19.14 33.46
N GLY A 651 -5.46 -18.13 33.49
CA GLY A 651 -4.24 -18.07 32.69
C GLY A 651 -3.30 -19.25 32.93
N ASN A 652 -3.17 -19.71 34.18
CA ASN A 652 -2.33 -20.86 34.53
C ASN A 652 -3.01 -22.18 34.12
N GLU A 653 -4.34 -22.29 34.23
CA GLU A 653 -5.08 -23.45 33.72
C GLU A 653 -4.84 -23.63 32.22
N LEU A 654 -5.05 -22.57 31.43
CA LEU A 654 -4.85 -22.63 29.98
C LEU A 654 -3.38 -22.90 29.63
N THR A 655 -2.44 -22.19 30.26
CA THR A 655 -0.98 -22.38 30.04
C THR A 655 -0.57 -23.82 30.32
N THR A 656 -0.98 -24.38 31.45
CA THR A 656 -0.71 -25.78 31.82
C THR A 656 -1.19 -26.76 30.76
N GLN A 657 -2.36 -26.53 30.18
CA GLN A 657 -2.92 -27.42 29.15
C GLN A 657 -2.21 -27.25 27.80
N ILE A 658 -1.84 -26.02 27.43
CA ILE A 658 -1.04 -25.73 26.24
C ILE A 658 0.36 -26.37 26.34
N ASP A 659 1.03 -26.25 27.49
CA ASP A 659 2.37 -26.80 27.73
C ASP A 659 2.36 -28.33 27.73
N ARG A 660 1.31 -28.95 28.29
CA ARG A 660 1.10 -30.42 28.19
C ARG A 660 0.94 -30.87 26.74
N ALA A 661 0.27 -30.08 25.90
CA ALA A 661 0.05 -30.39 24.50
C ALA A 661 1.36 -30.26 23.69
N ARG A 662 2.12 -29.16 23.87
CA ARG A 662 3.45 -29.00 23.26
C ARG A 662 4.47 -30.02 23.77
N GLY A 663 4.51 -30.28 25.06
CA GLY A 663 5.36 -31.31 25.66
C GLY A 663 5.08 -32.70 25.08
N ALA A 664 3.84 -33.00 24.68
CA ALA A 664 3.51 -34.24 23.98
C ALA A 664 4.09 -34.31 22.56
N LEU A 665 4.10 -33.19 21.82
CA LEU A 665 4.82 -33.06 20.55
C LEU A 665 6.33 -33.21 20.75
N SER A 666 6.93 -32.50 21.71
CA SER A 666 8.36 -32.62 22.06
C SER A 666 8.77 -34.06 22.38
N LEU A 667 7.97 -34.75 23.21
CA LEU A 667 8.17 -36.15 23.57
C LEU A 667 8.07 -37.06 22.33
N ALA A 668 7.12 -36.81 21.42
CA ALA A 668 7.03 -37.54 20.16
C ALA A 668 8.27 -37.31 19.27
N THR A 669 8.71 -36.06 19.14
CA THR A 669 9.78 -35.65 18.22
C THR A 669 11.19 -36.01 18.69
N TRP A 670 11.51 -35.84 19.96
CA TRP A 670 12.87 -36.06 20.49
C TRP A 670 12.95 -36.77 21.85
N GLY A 671 11.81 -37.19 22.41
CA GLY A 671 11.79 -38.05 23.60
C GLY A 671 11.91 -37.35 24.94
N SER A 672 12.04 -36.01 24.97
CA SER A 672 11.91 -35.20 26.20
C SER A 672 10.80 -34.16 26.05
N ALA A 673 10.27 -33.69 27.19
CA ALA A 673 9.45 -32.47 27.25
C ALA A 673 10.32 -31.19 27.30
N ASP A 674 11.60 -31.33 27.64
CA ASP A 674 12.56 -30.22 27.68
C ASP A 674 12.76 -29.60 26.27
N PRO A 675 13.18 -28.33 26.19
CA PRO A 675 13.61 -27.71 24.94
C PRO A 675 14.66 -28.54 24.20
N TRP A 676 14.61 -28.47 22.87
CA TRP A 676 15.55 -29.19 22.01
C TRP A 676 17.01 -28.80 22.28
N ASP A 677 17.88 -29.80 22.38
CA ASP A 677 19.33 -29.66 22.59
C ASP A 677 20.02 -30.76 21.80
N SER A 678 20.71 -30.39 20.72
CA SER A 678 21.34 -31.33 19.80
C SER A 678 22.49 -32.14 20.41
N ASN A 679 22.94 -31.82 21.64
CA ASN A 679 23.94 -32.60 22.36
C ASN A 679 23.33 -33.70 23.24
N LYS A 680 22.03 -33.59 23.57
CA LYS A 680 21.30 -34.51 24.47
C LYS A 680 20.23 -35.33 23.74
N HIS A 681 19.71 -34.78 22.66
CA HIS A 681 18.51 -35.26 21.99
C HIS A 681 18.79 -35.63 20.54
N SER A 682 18.03 -36.60 20.03
CA SER A 682 18.03 -37.02 18.62
C SER A 682 16.60 -36.99 18.08
N TYR A 683 16.45 -36.78 16.77
CA TYR A 683 15.15 -36.80 16.12
C TYR A 683 14.63 -38.24 16.06
N ARG A 684 13.51 -38.51 16.75
CA ARG A 684 12.98 -39.87 16.94
C ARG A 684 12.36 -40.48 15.68
N TYR A 685 12.08 -39.70 14.65
CA TYR A 685 11.50 -40.16 13.38
C TYR A 685 12.51 -40.16 12.23
N ASP A 686 13.80 -40.21 12.56
CA ASP A 686 14.84 -40.52 11.59
C ASP A 686 14.82 -42.01 11.19
N GLY A 687 15.31 -42.31 9.98
CA GLY A 687 15.37 -43.65 9.41
C GLY A 687 14.02 -44.20 8.90
N ALA A 688 13.88 -45.53 8.93
CA ALA A 688 12.75 -46.22 8.32
C ALA A 688 11.43 -46.03 9.10
N ALA A 689 10.32 -46.01 8.35
CA ALA A 689 8.95 -45.93 8.88
C ALA A 689 8.67 -47.05 9.90
N ASP A 690 8.05 -46.67 11.01
CA ASP A 690 7.85 -47.53 12.18
C ASP A 690 6.45 -47.32 12.75
N VAL A 691 5.55 -48.24 12.38
CA VAL A 691 4.13 -48.19 12.77
C VAL A 691 3.95 -48.38 14.28
N THR A 692 4.89 -49.01 14.98
CA THR A 692 4.83 -49.17 16.45
C THR A 692 5.14 -47.86 17.14
N ARG A 693 6.20 -47.17 16.72
CA ARG A 693 6.55 -45.81 17.17
C ARG A 693 5.43 -44.82 16.89
N LEU A 694 4.88 -44.86 15.67
CA LEU A 694 3.70 -44.07 15.29
C LEU A 694 2.52 -44.34 16.23
N ARG A 695 2.20 -45.61 16.52
CA ARG A 695 1.13 -45.96 17.46
C ARG A 695 1.36 -45.33 18.82
N ASP A 696 2.54 -45.53 19.40
CA ASP A 696 2.84 -45.11 20.77
C ASP A 696 2.77 -43.59 20.94
N ASP A 697 3.29 -42.85 19.95
CA ASP A 697 3.21 -41.40 19.95
C ASP A 697 1.81 -40.88 19.60
N LEU A 698 1.06 -41.50 18.68
CA LEU A 698 -0.35 -41.16 18.44
C LEU A 698 -1.22 -41.40 19.67
N VAL A 699 -0.98 -42.47 20.43
CA VAL A 699 -1.68 -42.75 21.69
C VAL A 699 -1.37 -41.70 22.73
N ARG A 700 -0.09 -41.34 22.90
CA ARG A 700 0.35 -40.26 23.80
C ARG A 700 -0.27 -38.91 23.43
N LEU A 701 -0.24 -38.56 22.14
CA LEU A 701 -0.83 -37.33 21.61
C LEU A 701 -2.35 -37.33 21.79
N ALA A 702 -3.02 -38.46 21.55
CA ALA A 702 -4.47 -38.57 21.67
C ALA A 702 -4.93 -38.48 23.14
N GLN A 703 -4.24 -39.13 24.08
CA GLN A 703 -4.52 -38.98 25.52
C GLN A 703 -4.38 -37.52 25.96
N ARG A 704 -3.30 -36.83 25.56
CA ARG A 704 -3.06 -35.42 25.89
C ARG A 704 -4.06 -34.49 25.23
N GLY A 705 -4.36 -34.71 23.95
CA GLY A 705 -5.36 -33.96 23.18
C GLY A 705 -6.79 -34.18 23.66
N TYR A 706 -7.11 -35.36 24.18
CA TYR A 706 -8.41 -35.68 24.78
C TYR A 706 -8.56 -35.07 26.17
N TRP A 707 -7.51 -35.05 27.01
CA TRP A 707 -7.56 -34.28 28.26
C TRP A 707 -7.72 -32.78 28.01
N PHE A 708 -7.06 -32.27 26.96
CA PHE A 708 -7.22 -30.89 26.52
C PHE A 708 -8.67 -30.62 26.09
N PHE A 709 -9.25 -31.50 25.26
CA PHE A 709 -10.67 -31.46 24.87
C PHE A 709 -11.62 -31.54 26.07
N ASP A 710 -11.49 -32.54 26.93
CA ASP A 710 -12.35 -32.79 28.11
C ASP A 710 -12.36 -31.62 29.11
N THR A 711 -11.20 -31.01 29.37
CA THR A 711 -11.07 -29.80 30.22
C THR A 711 -11.87 -28.61 29.66
N MET A 712 -12.02 -28.55 28.34
CA MET A 712 -12.61 -27.43 27.62
C MET A 712 -14.06 -27.67 27.20
N ILE A 713 -14.46 -28.92 26.90
CA ILE A 713 -15.62 -29.21 26.05
C ILE A 713 -16.94 -28.75 26.68
N ASN A 714 -17.13 -28.91 27.99
CA ASN A 714 -18.33 -28.41 28.67
C ASN A 714 -18.45 -26.89 28.55
N ARG A 715 -17.32 -26.18 28.59
CA ARG A 715 -17.26 -24.72 28.43
C ARG A 715 -17.46 -24.32 26.95
N PHE A 716 -16.90 -25.09 26.01
CA PHE A 716 -17.07 -24.88 24.56
C PHE A 716 -18.51 -25.16 24.09
N ALA A 717 -19.22 -26.07 24.75
CA ALA A 717 -20.62 -26.40 24.51
C ALA A 717 -21.60 -25.48 25.24
N GLY A 718 -21.14 -24.69 26.21
CA GLY A 718 -21.99 -23.86 27.07
C GLY A 718 -22.85 -24.66 28.05
N GLY A 719 -22.44 -25.90 28.38
CA GLY A 719 -23.23 -26.82 29.20
C GLY A 719 -22.67 -28.25 29.21
N THR A 720 -23.44 -29.19 29.73
CA THR A 720 -23.10 -30.62 29.78
C THR A 720 -24.13 -31.46 29.00
N GLY A 721 -23.86 -32.75 28.79
CA GLY A 721 -24.80 -33.67 28.15
C GLY A 721 -25.11 -33.28 26.70
N GLU A 722 -26.38 -33.05 26.38
CA GLU A 722 -26.87 -32.75 25.02
C GLU A 722 -26.16 -31.58 24.33
N ALA A 723 -25.66 -30.59 25.09
CA ALA A 723 -24.86 -29.50 24.54
C ALA A 723 -23.51 -30.01 23.98
N VAL A 724 -22.84 -30.88 24.74
CA VAL A 724 -21.57 -31.53 24.35
C VAL A 724 -21.80 -32.53 23.22
N ASP A 725 -22.90 -33.30 23.26
CA ASP A 725 -23.24 -34.25 22.20
C ASP A 725 -23.46 -33.55 20.86
N ARG A 726 -24.17 -32.41 20.85
CA ARG A 726 -24.38 -31.58 19.64
C ARG A 726 -23.07 -31.01 19.09
N LEU A 727 -22.23 -30.42 19.94
CA LEU A 727 -20.92 -29.90 19.51
C LEU A 727 -20.01 -31.04 18.99
N THR A 728 -20.01 -32.19 19.64
CA THR A 728 -19.23 -33.37 19.19
C THR A 728 -19.76 -33.90 17.85
N ALA A 729 -21.08 -33.91 17.65
CA ALA A 729 -21.70 -34.30 16.38
C ALA A 729 -21.38 -33.31 15.23
N LEU A 730 -21.38 -32.01 15.51
CA LEU A 730 -20.97 -30.94 14.60
C LEU A 730 -19.51 -31.14 14.15
N MET A 731 -18.58 -31.29 15.11
CA MET A 731 -17.15 -31.42 14.85
C MET A 731 -16.76 -32.76 14.24
N ARG A 732 -17.65 -33.77 14.22
CA ARG A 732 -17.37 -35.10 13.67
C ARG A 732 -17.06 -35.08 12.17
N LYS A 733 -17.72 -34.22 11.38
CA LYS A 733 -17.47 -34.11 9.93
C LYS A 733 -16.24 -33.24 9.65
N ARG A 734 -15.60 -33.44 8.50
CA ARG A 734 -14.64 -32.46 7.97
C ARG A 734 -15.34 -31.11 7.81
N GLY A 735 -14.65 -30.04 8.20
CA GLY A 735 -15.19 -28.68 8.19
C GLY A 735 -14.07 -27.64 8.26
N ARG A 736 -14.44 -26.35 8.18
CA ARG A 736 -13.52 -25.21 8.37
C ARG A 736 -13.61 -24.71 9.81
N ILE A 737 -12.46 -24.40 10.40
CA ILE A 737 -12.34 -23.82 11.74
C ILE A 737 -11.60 -22.49 11.67
N GLN A 738 -12.19 -21.43 12.21
CA GLN A 738 -11.52 -20.15 12.44
C GLN A 738 -11.13 -20.01 13.91
N ILE A 739 -9.91 -19.55 14.16
CA ILE A 739 -9.45 -19.15 15.48
C ILE A 739 -8.95 -17.71 15.39
N ALA A 740 -9.86 -16.78 15.63
CA ALA A 740 -9.63 -15.35 15.59
C ALA A 740 -8.97 -14.89 16.90
N SER A 741 -7.94 -14.04 16.81
CA SER A 741 -7.30 -13.43 17.98
C SER A 741 -7.28 -11.90 17.86
N LYS A 742 -7.75 -11.20 18.91
CA LYS A 742 -7.87 -9.72 18.99
C LYS A 742 -6.55 -8.97 18.80
N LYS A 743 -5.45 -9.55 19.27
CA LYS A 743 -4.05 -9.16 19.05
C LYS A 743 -3.22 -10.43 19.11
N PHE A 744 -1.90 -10.31 19.02
CA PHE A 744 -0.98 -11.33 19.50
C PHE A 744 -1.09 -11.49 21.03
N SER A 745 -2.13 -12.21 21.47
CA SER A 745 -2.17 -12.80 22.81
C SER A 745 -0.94 -13.69 22.97
N GLY A 746 -0.26 -13.66 24.11
CA GLY A 746 0.92 -14.50 24.39
C GLY A 746 0.69 -16.01 24.38
N TYR A 747 -0.47 -16.44 23.89
CA TYR A 747 -1.00 -17.79 23.88
C TYR A 747 -1.48 -18.10 22.46
N VAL A 748 -0.86 -19.12 21.86
CA VAL A 748 -1.34 -19.79 20.65
C VAL A 748 -2.03 -21.07 21.09
N LEU A 749 -3.30 -21.23 20.75
CA LEU A 749 -4.06 -22.45 20.99
C LEU A 749 -3.55 -23.56 20.05
N PRO A 750 -3.02 -24.69 20.56
CA PRO A 750 -2.50 -25.77 19.72
C PRO A 750 -3.64 -26.63 19.16
N ALA A 751 -4.54 -25.99 18.41
CA ALA A 751 -5.81 -26.57 18.00
C ALA A 751 -5.67 -27.80 17.10
N ALA A 752 -4.53 -27.96 16.43
CA ALA A 752 -4.21 -29.18 15.68
C ALA A 752 -4.21 -30.45 16.56
N LEU A 753 -3.86 -30.32 17.85
CA LEU A 753 -3.76 -31.41 18.82
C LEU A 753 -5.08 -31.75 19.54
N ILE A 754 -6.14 -30.94 19.37
CA ILE A 754 -7.44 -31.24 19.98
C ILE A 754 -7.93 -32.59 19.43
N TYR A 755 -8.19 -33.55 20.32
CA TYR A 755 -8.59 -34.92 19.97
C TYR A 755 -9.96 -35.22 20.58
N ASP A 756 -10.97 -35.47 19.73
CA ASP A 756 -12.38 -35.55 20.15
C ASP A 756 -13.07 -36.89 19.86
N HIS A 757 -12.33 -37.89 19.39
CA HIS A 757 -12.82 -39.28 19.41
C HIS A 757 -12.78 -39.84 20.84
N LEU A 758 -13.78 -40.65 21.21
CA LEU A 758 -13.90 -41.17 22.57
C LEU A 758 -12.80 -42.20 22.87
N ILE A 759 -11.93 -41.90 23.85
CA ILE A 759 -10.90 -42.80 24.36
C ILE A 759 -10.96 -42.92 25.89
N ASP A 760 -10.50 -44.05 26.43
CA ASP A 760 -10.32 -44.23 27.87
C ASP A 760 -8.86 -43.93 28.25
N THR A 761 -8.60 -42.71 28.68
CA THR A 761 -7.24 -42.25 29.01
C THR A 761 -6.62 -42.93 30.23
N ALA A 762 -7.38 -43.73 30.99
CA ALA A 762 -6.84 -44.55 32.09
C ALA A 762 -6.25 -45.88 31.62
N LEU A 763 -6.50 -46.29 30.36
CA LEU A 763 -5.85 -47.47 29.79
C LEU A 763 -4.35 -47.24 29.60
N PRO A 764 -3.49 -48.24 29.91
CA PRO A 764 -2.07 -48.17 29.62
C PRO A 764 -1.85 -48.30 28.10
N ALA A 765 -0.76 -47.71 27.59
CA ALA A 765 -0.55 -47.48 26.15
C ALA A 765 -0.59 -48.77 25.32
N GLU A 766 -0.15 -49.90 25.88
CA GLU A 766 -0.09 -51.20 25.22
C GLU A 766 -1.48 -51.82 24.96
N LYS A 767 -2.53 -51.32 25.63
CA LYS A 767 -3.92 -51.71 25.40
C LYS A 767 -4.58 -50.95 24.24
N PHE A 768 -3.94 -49.90 23.73
CA PHE A 768 -4.42 -49.18 22.57
C PHE A 768 -3.96 -49.84 21.26
N THR A 769 -4.84 -49.73 20.28
CA THR A 769 -4.61 -50.13 18.88
C THR A 769 -4.88 -48.94 17.95
N LEU A 770 -4.27 -48.95 16.77
CA LEU A 770 -4.65 -48.01 15.72
C LEU A 770 -5.98 -48.43 15.07
N CYS A 771 -6.74 -47.47 14.59
CA CYS A 771 -7.92 -47.71 13.76
C CYS A 771 -7.53 -48.53 12.52
N GLU A 772 -8.09 -49.73 12.41
CA GLU A 772 -7.81 -50.70 11.33
C GLU A 772 -7.95 -50.09 9.93
N SER A 773 -9.05 -49.38 9.65
CA SER A 773 -9.28 -48.65 8.40
C SER A 773 -8.16 -47.63 8.10
N PHE A 774 -7.67 -46.90 9.11
CA PHE A 774 -6.49 -46.04 8.94
C PHE A 774 -5.18 -46.83 8.74
N ALA A 775 -4.96 -47.92 9.49
CA ALA A 775 -3.74 -48.72 9.39
C ALA A 775 -3.60 -49.36 8.00
N THR A 776 -4.69 -49.92 7.45
CA THR A 776 -4.75 -50.40 6.07
C THR A 776 -4.48 -49.29 5.06
N ALA A 777 -5.08 -48.10 5.26
CA ALA A 777 -4.85 -46.95 4.39
C ALA A 777 -3.43 -46.38 4.50
N LEU A 778 -2.71 -46.59 5.61
CA LEU A 778 -1.32 -46.20 5.77
C LEU A 778 -0.41 -47.05 4.86
N GLU A 779 -0.63 -48.36 4.81
CA GLU A 779 0.13 -49.32 4.00
C GLU A 779 -0.24 -49.30 2.50
N GLY A 780 -1.47 -48.93 2.15
CA GLY A 780 -1.95 -48.86 0.76
C GLY A 780 -1.32 -47.73 -0.07
N ALA A 781 -1.60 -47.69 -1.38
CA ALA A 781 -1.13 -46.62 -2.27
C ALA A 781 -1.99 -45.34 -2.21
N GLU A 782 -3.18 -45.40 -1.62
CA GLU A 782 -4.15 -44.30 -1.63
C GLU A 782 -3.73 -43.11 -0.75
N SER A 783 -4.20 -41.91 -1.10
CA SER A 783 -3.98 -40.72 -0.30
C SER A 783 -4.89 -40.69 0.92
N LEU A 784 -4.34 -40.29 2.07
CA LEU A 784 -5.13 -40.07 3.28
C LEU A 784 -6.07 -38.85 3.16
N ASP A 785 -5.88 -37.97 2.16
CA ASP A 785 -6.66 -36.74 1.98
C ASP A 785 -8.16 -36.98 1.83
N GLU A 786 -8.53 -38.05 1.12
CA GLU A 786 -9.90 -38.41 0.71
C GLU A 786 -10.45 -39.60 1.50
N HIS A 787 -9.62 -40.20 2.37
CA HIS A 787 -9.93 -41.42 3.10
C HIS A 787 -11.04 -41.21 4.15
N GLU A 788 -11.97 -42.17 4.25
CA GLU A 788 -13.24 -42.05 4.98
C GLU A 788 -13.13 -41.58 6.43
N CYS A 789 -12.06 -41.96 7.14
CA CYS A 789 -11.80 -41.52 8.51
C CYS A 789 -11.70 -40.00 8.61
N PHE A 790 -10.96 -39.35 7.70
CA PHE A 790 -10.72 -37.90 7.70
C PHE A 790 -11.87 -37.10 7.08
N GLU A 791 -12.92 -37.78 6.61
CA GLU A 791 -14.22 -37.23 6.21
C GLU A 791 -15.31 -37.44 7.28
N GLY A 792 -14.92 -37.87 8.49
CA GLY A 792 -15.82 -38.05 9.66
C GLY A 792 -16.56 -39.39 9.72
N ARG A 793 -16.26 -40.31 8.80
CA ARG A 793 -16.91 -41.63 8.70
C ARG A 793 -16.11 -42.76 9.36
N CYS A 794 -15.13 -42.44 10.20
CA CYS A 794 -14.29 -43.42 10.90
C CYS A 794 -15.13 -44.48 11.63
N PRO A 795 -15.02 -45.78 11.29
CA PRO A 795 -15.83 -46.85 11.89
C PRO A 795 -15.49 -47.13 13.36
N ASN A 796 -14.34 -46.64 13.83
CA ASN A 796 -13.83 -46.87 15.17
C ASN A 796 -13.95 -45.64 16.11
N ALA A 797 -14.58 -44.54 15.69
CA ALA A 797 -14.61 -43.27 16.43
C ALA A 797 -15.20 -43.34 17.86
N GLY A 798 -16.03 -44.35 18.16
CA GLY A 798 -16.59 -44.60 19.49
C GLY A 798 -15.89 -45.70 20.31
N LYS A 799 -14.81 -46.32 19.80
CA LYS A 799 -14.12 -47.43 20.48
C LYS A 799 -13.03 -46.90 21.40
N LYS A 800 -13.28 -46.96 22.71
CA LYS A 800 -12.41 -46.35 23.75
C LYS A 800 -10.95 -46.79 23.79
N SER A 801 -10.61 -47.95 23.22
CA SER A 801 -9.24 -48.50 23.13
C SER A 801 -8.62 -48.39 21.73
N VAL A 802 -9.23 -47.61 20.82
CA VAL A 802 -8.77 -47.44 19.43
C VAL A 802 -8.46 -45.97 19.16
N VAL A 803 -7.21 -45.68 18.78
CA VAL A 803 -6.80 -44.33 18.35
C VAL A 803 -6.88 -44.23 16.84
N CYS A 804 -7.55 -43.18 16.35
CA CYS A 804 -7.59 -42.86 14.93
C CYS A 804 -7.03 -41.46 14.72
N PRO A 805 -6.08 -41.23 13.82
CA PRO A 805 -5.57 -39.88 13.55
C PRO A 805 -6.66 -38.89 13.13
N SER A 806 -7.76 -39.34 12.54
CA SER A 806 -8.89 -38.47 12.23
C SER A 806 -9.63 -37.92 13.45
N GLY A 807 -9.30 -38.37 14.67
CA GLY A 807 -9.76 -37.74 15.91
C GLY A 807 -9.06 -36.41 16.21
N PHE A 808 -7.86 -36.18 15.66
CA PHE A 808 -7.18 -34.89 15.77
C PHE A 808 -7.79 -33.88 14.81
N TRP A 809 -8.14 -32.69 15.33
CA TRP A 809 -8.63 -31.60 14.51
C TRP A 809 -7.64 -31.20 13.41
N GLY A 810 -6.33 -31.28 13.67
CA GLY A 810 -5.28 -30.94 12.71
C GLY A 810 -5.26 -31.83 11.46
N PHE A 811 -5.63 -33.11 11.57
CA PHE A 811 -5.70 -34.02 10.42
C PHE A 811 -7.09 -34.02 9.77
N ARG A 812 -8.15 -33.67 10.50
CA ARG A 812 -9.53 -33.72 9.99
C ARG A 812 -9.99 -32.40 9.35
N HIS A 813 -9.74 -31.25 9.98
CA HIS A 813 -10.33 -29.96 9.61
C HIS A 813 -9.36 -29.02 8.88
N ALA A 814 -9.92 -28.11 8.10
CA ALA A 814 -9.21 -26.96 7.54
C ALA A 814 -9.19 -25.82 8.57
N ILE A 815 -8.09 -25.72 9.33
CA ILE A 815 -7.91 -24.72 10.40
C ILE A 815 -7.25 -23.46 9.82
N GLY A 816 -7.70 -22.27 10.24
CA GLY A 816 -7.04 -20.99 10.00
C GLY A 816 -7.06 -20.11 11.25
N MET A 817 -5.94 -19.46 11.55
CA MET A 817 -5.75 -18.62 12.74
C MET A 817 -5.49 -17.15 12.36
N PRO A 818 -6.46 -16.42 11.79
CA PRO A 818 -6.26 -15.03 11.39
C PRO A 818 -6.06 -14.13 12.62
N VAL A 819 -5.01 -13.32 12.58
CA VAL A 819 -4.71 -12.33 13.61
C VAL A 819 -5.27 -10.98 13.20
N ALA A 820 -5.95 -10.27 14.10
CA ALA A 820 -6.37 -8.90 13.84
C ALA A 820 -5.16 -7.97 13.68
N ASN A 821 -5.16 -7.23 12.57
CA ASN A 821 -4.18 -6.22 12.22
C ASN A 821 -4.90 -4.95 11.71
N ALA A 822 -4.15 -3.91 11.38
CA ALA A 822 -4.71 -2.69 10.77
C ALA A 822 -5.07 -2.85 9.28
N THR A 823 -4.73 -3.98 8.65
CA THR A 823 -4.73 -4.17 7.18
C THR A 823 -5.33 -5.52 6.78
N THR A 824 -6.65 -5.53 6.55
CA THR A 824 -7.47 -6.60 5.92
C THR A 824 -6.63 -7.77 5.37
N PRO A 825 -6.40 -8.89 6.08
CA PRO A 825 -5.77 -10.09 5.51
C PRO A 825 -6.51 -10.51 4.23
N PRO A 826 -5.82 -10.77 3.11
CA PRO A 826 -6.48 -11.10 1.86
C PRO A 826 -6.99 -12.54 1.90
N THR A 827 -8.05 -12.84 1.16
CA THR A 827 -8.48 -14.23 0.88
C THR A 827 -7.90 -14.77 -0.43
N THR A 828 -7.26 -13.90 -1.23
CA THR A 828 -6.59 -14.26 -2.48
C THR A 828 -5.30 -13.46 -2.60
N ILE A 829 -4.20 -14.14 -2.88
CA ILE A 829 -2.99 -13.55 -3.45
C ILE A 829 -3.11 -13.69 -4.96
N GLU A 830 -3.22 -12.57 -5.66
CA GLU A 830 -3.27 -12.56 -7.11
C GLU A 830 -1.86 -12.48 -7.70
N TYR A 831 -1.61 -13.20 -8.79
CA TYR A 831 -0.31 -13.21 -9.46
C TYR A 831 -0.45 -13.12 -10.98
N ARG A 832 0.55 -12.55 -11.66
CA ARG A 832 0.69 -12.70 -13.12
C ARG A 832 1.63 -13.87 -13.38
N GLU A 833 1.26 -14.78 -14.28
CA GLU A 833 2.09 -15.94 -14.61
C GLU A 833 3.52 -15.51 -15.04
N PRO A 834 4.60 -16.12 -14.50
CA PRO A 834 4.60 -17.21 -13.51
C PRO A 834 4.43 -16.72 -12.05
N PRO A 835 3.76 -17.48 -11.16
CA PRO A 835 3.81 -17.25 -9.72
C PRO A 835 5.26 -17.23 -9.21
N SER A 836 5.50 -16.43 -8.17
CA SER A 836 6.86 -16.08 -7.70
C SER A 836 7.07 -16.48 -6.25
N LEU A 837 8.14 -17.20 -5.98
CA LEU A 837 8.53 -17.68 -4.66
C LEU A 837 9.97 -17.24 -4.33
N ALA A 838 10.13 -16.49 -3.24
CA ALA A 838 11.44 -16.17 -2.68
C ALA A 838 11.81 -17.19 -1.60
N ALA A 839 12.98 -17.83 -1.70
CA ALA A 839 13.46 -18.86 -0.79
C ALA A 839 14.74 -18.43 -0.07
N GLY A 840 14.70 -18.28 1.25
CA GLY A 840 15.88 -18.09 2.10
C GLY A 840 16.37 -19.42 2.66
N ILE A 841 17.59 -19.82 2.32
CA ILE A 841 18.12 -21.18 2.52
C ILE A 841 19.28 -21.18 3.53
N ALA A 842 19.21 -22.02 4.56
CA ALA A 842 20.35 -22.43 5.37
C ALA A 842 21.16 -23.50 4.61
N THR A 843 22.43 -23.22 4.35
CA THR A 843 23.29 -23.99 3.42
C THR A 843 24.03 -25.16 4.10
N ASP A 844 23.87 -25.29 5.41
CA ASP A 844 24.37 -26.36 6.27
C ASP A 844 23.31 -27.45 6.55
N LEU A 845 22.08 -27.29 6.03
CA LEU A 845 21.04 -28.33 6.04
C LEU A 845 21.29 -29.37 4.95
N SER A 846 21.10 -30.65 5.28
CA SER A 846 21.64 -31.78 4.52
C SER A 846 20.94 -32.03 3.18
N SER A 847 19.65 -31.69 3.12
CA SER A 847 18.77 -31.91 1.97
C SER A 847 18.42 -30.60 1.23
N CYS A 848 19.15 -29.50 1.50
CA CYS A 848 18.78 -28.17 1.01
C CYS A 848 18.69 -28.08 -0.53
N ASP A 849 19.61 -28.69 -1.26
CA ASP A 849 19.59 -28.68 -2.74
C ASP A 849 18.47 -29.55 -3.31
N GLU A 850 18.33 -30.80 -2.82
CA GLU A 850 17.27 -31.73 -3.24
C GLU A 850 15.87 -31.14 -3.00
N HIS A 851 15.65 -30.56 -1.82
CA HIS A 851 14.37 -29.96 -1.45
C HIS A 851 14.04 -28.70 -2.27
N ILE A 852 15.04 -27.86 -2.57
CA ILE A 852 14.83 -26.66 -3.38
C ILE A 852 14.58 -27.02 -4.85
N ASP A 853 15.21 -28.07 -5.36
CA ASP A 853 14.91 -28.62 -6.69
C ASP A 853 13.52 -29.28 -6.73
N ALA A 854 13.08 -29.94 -5.65
CA ALA A 854 11.70 -30.40 -5.50
C ALA A 854 10.70 -29.22 -5.53
N ILE A 855 11.00 -28.10 -4.85
CA ILE A 855 10.17 -26.88 -4.88
C ILE A 855 10.08 -26.27 -6.29
N LYS A 856 11.19 -26.24 -7.05
CA LYS A 856 11.18 -25.84 -8.48
C LYS A 856 10.32 -26.79 -9.32
N GLY A 857 10.35 -28.09 -8.99
CA GLY A 857 9.61 -29.14 -9.68
C GLY A 857 8.09 -29.18 -9.41
N LEU A 858 7.57 -28.42 -8.43
CA LEU A 858 6.14 -28.47 -8.07
C LEU A 858 5.20 -28.01 -9.19
N ARG A 859 5.67 -27.16 -10.11
CA ARG A 859 4.87 -26.63 -11.23
C ARG A 859 5.77 -26.15 -12.37
N GLU A 860 5.44 -26.47 -13.63
CA GLU A 860 6.27 -26.15 -14.80
C GLU A 860 6.63 -24.65 -14.93
N ASN A 861 5.69 -23.77 -14.57
CA ASN A 861 5.83 -22.32 -14.70
C ASN A 861 5.89 -21.63 -13.31
N ILE A 862 6.78 -22.05 -12.41
CA ILE A 862 7.06 -21.31 -11.16
C ILE A 862 8.39 -20.55 -11.25
N ARG A 863 8.41 -19.29 -10.79
CA ARG A 863 9.64 -18.51 -10.63
C ARG A 863 10.14 -18.60 -9.19
N VAL A 864 11.01 -19.56 -8.92
CA VAL A 864 11.72 -19.69 -7.63
C VAL A 864 12.98 -18.82 -7.67
N ARG A 865 13.21 -18.04 -6.61
CA ARG A 865 14.40 -17.21 -6.42
C ARG A 865 15.04 -17.54 -5.08
N GLU A 866 16.29 -17.99 -5.13
CA GLU A 866 17.03 -18.44 -3.95
C GLU A 866 17.90 -17.32 -3.38
N ALA A 867 18.06 -17.33 -2.06
CA ALA A 867 19.05 -16.57 -1.31
C ALA A 867 19.76 -17.52 -0.33
N ARG A 868 21.08 -17.63 -0.46
CA ARG A 868 21.95 -18.54 0.31
C ARG A 868 22.86 -17.78 1.28
N SER A 869 22.60 -16.48 1.46
CA SER A 869 23.18 -15.65 2.51
C SER A 869 22.15 -14.65 3.06
N ARG A 870 22.39 -14.11 4.25
CA ARG A 870 21.53 -13.08 4.88
C ARG A 870 21.32 -11.86 3.97
N ASP A 871 22.37 -11.39 3.30
CA ASP A 871 22.33 -10.13 2.55
C ASP A 871 21.71 -10.30 1.16
N GLU A 872 21.88 -11.48 0.54
CA GLU A 872 21.07 -11.90 -0.61
C GLU A 872 19.58 -11.94 -0.24
N LEU A 873 19.25 -12.52 0.92
CA LEU A 873 17.86 -12.62 1.37
C LEU A 873 17.26 -11.25 1.61
N ILE A 874 17.96 -10.34 2.29
CA ILE A 874 17.48 -8.97 2.50
C ILE A 874 17.29 -8.23 1.17
N SER A 875 18.20 -8.41 0.22
CA SER A 875 18.05 -7.84 -1.13
C SER A 875 16.82 -8.39 -1.83
N LEU A 876 16.60 -9.71 -1.76
CA LEU A 876 15.45 -10.40 -2.35
C LEU A 876 14.12 -9.98 -1.69
N LEU A 877 14.05 -9.93 -0.35
CA LEU A 877 12.83 -9.57 0.38
C LEU A 877 12.43 -8.09 0.22
N ARG A 878 13.35 -7.20 -0.16
CA ARG A 878 13.02 -5.82 -0.53
C ARG A 878 12.30 -5.71 -1.87
N GLU A 879 12.35 -6.75 -2.70
CA GLU A 879 11.58 -6.81 -3.94
C GLU A 879 10.11 -7.13 -3.65
N LYS A 880 9.21 -6.55 -4.46
CA LYS A 880 7.77 -6.53 -4.18
C LYS A 880 6.97 -7.60 -4.91
N ASP A 881 7.57 -8.41 -5.78
CA ASP A 881 6.85 -9.29 -6.73
C ASP A 881 6.80 -10.76 -6.29
N HIS A 882 6.92 -11.02 -4.98
CA HIS A 882 6.81 -12.35 -4.36
C HIS A 882 5.39 -12.64 -3.92
N HIS A 883 4.91 -13.84 -4.21
CA HIS A 883 3.58 -14.32 -3.81
C HIS A 883 3.68 -15.37 -2.68
N VAL A 884 4.85 -16.01 -2.57
CA VAL A 884 5.25 -16.84 -1.43
C VAL A 884 6.66 -16.42 -0.98
N VAL A 885 6.88 -16.33 0.33
CA VAL A 885 8.20 -16.17 0.94
C VAL A 885 8.47 -17.38 1.83
N TYR A 886 9.38 -18.24 1.38
CA TYR A 886 9.75 -19.49 2.04
C TYR A 886 11.08 -19.34 2.78
N PHE A 887 11.11 -19.67 4.06
CA PHE A 887 12.34 -19.77 4.84
C PHE A 887 12.62 -21.25 5.11
N TYR A 888 13.67 -21.79 4.48
CA TYR A 888 14.23 -23.11 4.77
C TYR A 888 15.51 -22.92 5.57
N CYS A 889 15.36 -22.72 6.89
CA CYS A 889 16.37 -22.00 7.67
C CYS A 889 16.72 -22.68 9.00
N HIS A 890 17.55 -22.03 9.81
CA HIS A 890 17.51 -22.25 11.27
C HIS A 890 16.69 -21.15 11.93
N GLY A 891 16.15 -21.45 13.11
CA GLY A 891 15.64 -20.47 14.06
C GLY A 891 16.26 -20.66 15.44
N GLY A 892 15.74 -19.92 16.41
CA GLY A 892 16.09 -20.09 17.81
C GLY A 892 15.84 -18.82 18.63
N ALA A 893 16.17 -18.88 19.93
CA ALA A 893 16.29 -17.72 20.80
C ALA A 893 17.78 -17.40 21.05
N THR A 894 18.12 -16.13 21.26
CA THR A 894 19.41 -15.75 21.86
C THR A 894 19.44 -16.09 23.36
N ASP A 895 20.59 -15.91 24.01
CA ASP A 895 20.73 -16.15 25.47
C ASP A 895 19.84 -15.19 26.29
N GLU A 896 19.51 -14.02 25.72
CA GLU A 896 18.54 -13.04 26.24
C GLU A 896 17.08 -13.34 25.85
N GLY A 897 16.80 -14.46 25.19
CA GLY A 897 15.46 -14.86 24.77
C GLY A 897 14.95 -14.20 23.49
N VAL A 898 15.81 -13.54 22.69
CA VAL A 898 15.35 -12.82 21.48
C VAL A 898 15.16 -13.81 20.30
N PRO A 899 13.97 -13.88 19.68
CA PRO A 899 13.73 -14.78 18.56
C PRO A 899 14.51 -14.39 17.29
N PHE A 900 15.12 -15.38 16.64
CA PHE A 900 15.82 -15.20 15.37
C PHE A 900 15.52 -16.29 14.33
N LEU A 901 15.74 -15.94 13.06
CA LEU A 901 15.97 -16.86 11.94
C LEU A 901 17.43 -16.74 11.46
N ARG A 902 17.99 -17.74 10.78
CA ARG A 902 19.34 -17.70 10.18
C ARG A 902 19.33 -18.40 8.83
N VAL A 903 19.78 -17.68 7.80
CA VAL A 903 19.90 -18.09 6.40
C VAL A 903 21.36 -17.93 5.99
N GLY A 904 21.86 -18.85 5.15
CA GLY A 904 23.29 -19.10 4.96
C GLY A 904 23.84 -20.16 5.94
N ASP A 905 25.14 -20.10 6.20
CA ASP A 905 25.86 -21.06 7.05
C ASP A 905 25.72 -20.75 8.55
N GLU A 906 26.33 -21.57 9.41
CA GLU A 906 26.30 -21.35 10.87
C GLU A 906 26.89 -20.00 11.32
N ARG A 907 27.79 -19.42 10.50
CA ARG A 907 28.50 -18.16 10.76
C ARG A 907 27.67 -16.95 10.34
N SER A 908 26.64 -17.16 9.52
CA SER A 908 25.79 -16.10 9.01
C SER A 908 25.02 -15.41 10.14
N LEU A 909 24.93 -14.08 10.04
CA LEU A 909 24.29 -13.26 11.06
C LEU A 909 22.80 -13.61 11.21
N ARG A 910 22.32 -13.51 12.44
CA ARG A 910 20.91 -13.74 12.81
C ARG A 910 20.00 -12.65 12.21
N LEU A 911 18.77 -13.03 11.90
CA LEU A 911 17.67 -12.18 11.49
C LEU A 911 16.66 -12.12 12.64
N THR A 912 16.63 -11.00 13.37
CA THR A 912 15.72 -10.72 14.49
C THR A 912 14.55 -9.84 14.06
N ARG A 913 13.42 -9.86 14.77
CA ARG A 913 12.14 -9.18 14.40
C ARG A 913 12.29 -7.77 13.79
N ASP A 914 13.21 -6.98 14.33
CA ASP A 914 13.52 -5.60 13.92
C ASP A 914 14.08 -5.46 12.50
N PHE A 915 14.68 -6.51 11.92
CA PHE A 915 15.24 -6.47 10.56
C PHE A 915 14.21 -6.03 9.52
N ILE A 916 12.94 -6.44 9.68
CA ILE A 916 11.85 -6.08 8.77
C ILE A 916 11.63 -4.56 8.73
N ARG A 917 11.73 -3.88 9.88
CA ARG A 917 11.66 -2.41 9.94
C ARG A 917 12.95 -1.76 9.45
N ALA A 918 14.11 -2.23 9.91
CA ALA A 918 15.41 -1.65 9.59
C ALA A 918 15.69 -1.70 8.07
N GLU A 919 15.39 -2.82 7.44
CA GLU A 919 15.62 -3.06 6.01
C GLU A 919 14.48 -2.55 5.11
N LYS A 920 13.43 -1.96 5.70
CA LYS A 920 12.25 -1.36 5.05
C LYS A 920 11.46 -2.33 4.16
N ILE A 921 11.34 -3.59 4.58
CA ILE A 921 10.65 -4.64 3.84
C ILE A 921 9.13 -4.39 3.92
N ARG A 922 8.49 -4.21 2.76
CA ARG A 922 7.05 -3.95 2.62
C ARG A 922 6.49 -4.51 1.31
N TRP A 923 5.49 -5.39 1.43
CA TRP A 923 4.83 -6.07 0.30
C TRP A 923 3.38 -5.61 0.15
N GLU A 924 3.15 -4.29 0.18
CA GLU A 924 1.81 -3.68 0.15
C GLU A 924 0.98 -4.06 -1.10
N GLU A 925 1.63 -4.46 -2.20
CA GLU A 925 1.01 -4.86 -3.46
C GLU A 925 0.73 -6.37 -3.53
N SER A 926 1.75 -7.22 -3.41
CA SER A 926 1.68 -8.68 -3.61
C SER A 926 1.27 -9.48 -2.38
N ARG A 927 1.53 -8.94 -1.18
CA ARG A 927 1.10 -9.48 0.12
C ARG A 927 1.35 -11.00 0.26
N PRO A 928 2.59 -11.49 0.14
CA PRO A 928 2.88 -12.92 0.07
C PRO A 928 2.41 -13.68 1.30
N LEU A 929 2.18 -14.98 1.11
CA LEU A 929 2.16 -15.94 2.22
C LEU A 929 3.60 -16.20 2.66
N VAL A 930 3.91 -15.96 3.94
CA VAL A 930 5.20 -16.34 4.52
C VAL A 930 5.11 -17.76 5.07
N PHE A 931 6.16 -18.56 4.89
CA PHE A 931 6.21 -19.94 5.36
C PHE A 931 7.58 -20.19 6.00
N ILE A 932 7.59 -20.39 7.32
CA ILE A 932 8.79 -20.56 8.12
C ILE A 932 9.02 -22.05 8.44
N ASN A 933 9.88 -22.69 7.65
CA ASN A 933 10.41 -24.03 7.87
C ASN A 933 11.81 -23.92 8.45
N GLY A 934 11.90 -23.55 9.73
CA GLY A 934 13.19 -23.37 10.39
C GLY A 934 13.51 -24.47 11.41
N CYS A 935 14.67 -25.10 11.28
CA CYS A 935 15.18 -25.98 12.34
C CYS A 935 15.43 -25.15 13.61
N ARG A 936 14.90 -25.59 14.76
CA ARG A 936 14.96 -24.90 16.07
C ARG A 936 14.11 -23.62 16.21
N THR A 937 13.16 -23.35 15.30
CA THR A 937 12.22 -22.19 15.39
C THR A 937 11.34 -22.15 16.63
N ALA A 938 11.25 -23.24 17.40
CA ALA A 938 10.54 -23.26 18.67
C ALA A 938 11.44 -23.67 19.85
N ALA A 939 12.67 -23.15 19.87
CA ALA A 939 13.26 -22.67 21.12
C ALA A 939 12.55 -21.39 21.63
N LEU A 940 11.41 -21.05 21.02
CA LEU A 940 10.57 -19.91 21.27
C LEU A 940 9.35 -20.33 22.09
N GLU A 941 9.12 -19.67 23.22
CA GLU A 941 7.80 -19.71 23.86
C GLU A 941 6.71 -19.27 22.86
N PRO A 942 5.42 -19.65 23.06
CA PRO A 942 4.31 -19.17 22.23
C PRO A 942 4.33 -17.64 22.03
N ARG A 943 4.77 -16.89 23.03
CA ARG A 943 4.96 -15.43 23.01
C ARG A 943 5.93 -14.97 21.91
N GLN A 944 7.01 -15.71 21.69
CA GLN A 944 8.13 -15.34 20.80
C GLN A 944 7.93 -15.84 19.36
N THR A 945 7.22 -16.95 19.13
CA THR A 945 6.85 -17.36 17.76
C THR A 945 5.97 -16.30 17.08
N LEU A 946 5.13 -15.62 17.88
CA LEU A 946 4.26 -14.53 17.44
C LEU A 946 5.02 -13.24 17.08
N ASP A 947 6.27 -13.06 17.48
CA ASP A 947 7.07 -11.87 17.12
C ASP A 947 7.34 -11.82 15.60
N PHE A 948 7.67 -12.94 14.96
CA PHE A 948 7.83 -12.97 13.50
C PHE A 948 6.49 -12.88 12.78
N VAL A 949 5.45 -13.58 13.27
CA VAL A 949 4.11 -13.50 12.67
C VAL A 949 3.61 -12.05 12.68
N SER A 950 3.76 -11.35 13.80
CA SER A 950 3.41 -9.93 13.91
C SER A 950 4.24 -9.05 12.97
N ALA A 951 5.56 -9.25 12.90
CA ALA A 951 6.37 -8.39 12.06
C ALA A 951 6.11 -8.59 10.55
N PHE A 952 5.87 -9.82 10.08
CA PHE A 952 5.52 -10.06 8.68
C PHE A 952 4.11 -9.52 8.33
N VAL A 953 3.12 -9.73 9.20
CA VAL A 953 1.73 -9.30 8.93
C VAL A 953 1.53 -7.80 9.15
N GLU A 954 2.04 -7.23 10.24
CA GLU A 954 1.85 -5.81 10.62
C GLU A 954 2.80 -4.86 9.87
N ASN A 955 4.07 -5.25 9.69
CA ASN A 955 5.10 -4.34 9.15
C ASN A 955 5.41 -4.57 7.68
N ALA A 956 5.36 -5.82 7.21
CA ALA A 956 5.61 -6.18 5.81
C ALA A 956 4.33 -6.42 4.99
N ALA A 957 3.13 -6.37 5.60
CA ALA A 957 1.83 -6.55 4.97
C ALA A 957 1.56 -7.94 4.32
N ALA A 958 2.26 -8.99 4.78
CA ALA A 958 2.04 -10.37 4.37
C ALA A 958 0.57 -10.82 4.54
N ALA A 959 0.11 -11.74 3.70
CA ALA A 959 -1.24 -12.31 3.82
C ALA A 959 -1.46 -13.14 5.09
N GLY A 960 -0.36 -13.69 5.62
CA GLY A 960 -0.32 -14.54 6.80
C GLY A 960 0.99 -15.31 6.87
N VAL A 961 1.12 -16.16 7.89
CA VAL A 961 2.35 -16.94 8.13
C VAL A 961 2.03 -18.39 8.46
N ILE A 962 2.71 -19.35 7.82
CA ILE A 962 2.79 -20.73 8.32
C ILE A 962 4.02 -20.84 9.23
N GLY A 963 3.83 -21.27 10.47
CA GLY A 963 4.89 -21.56 11.44
C GLY A 963 4.71 -22.91 12.13
N THR A 964 5.46 -23.18 13.22
CA THR A 964 5.43 -24.45 13.95
C THR A 964 5.28 -24.27 15.47
N GLU A 965 4.56 -25.17 16.12
CA GLU A 965 4.37 -25.24 17.59
C GLU A 965 5.64 -25.67 18.35
N ILE A 966 6.47 -26.49 17.70
CA ILE A 966 7.74 -27.00 18.20
C ILE A 966 8.81 -26.96 17.10
N THR A 967 10.05 -27.30 17.45
CA THR A 967 11.20 -27.33 16.54
C THR A 967 10.93 -28.24 15.33
N ALA A 968 11.00 -27.67 14.13
CA ALA A 968 10.93 -28.42 12.88
C ALA A 968 12.21 -29.24 12.66
N PHE A 969 12.08 -30.38 11.97
CA PHE A 969 13.18 -31.19 11.49
C PHE A 969 13.05 -31.45 9.99
N GLU A 970 14.17 -31.34 9.29
CA GLU A 970 14.31 -31.45 7.83
C GLU A 970 13.44 -32.56 7.19
N PRO A 971 13.50 -33.86 7.59
CA PRO A 971 12.80 -34.93 6.88
C PRO A 971 11.27 -34.78 6.78
N TYR A 972 10.62 -34.25 7.82
CA TYR A 972 9.17 -34.01 7.78
C TYR A 972 8.81 -32.61 7.29
N ALA A 973 9.73 -31.65 7.47
CA ALA A 973 9.50 -30.27 7.06
C ALA A 973 9.47 -30.12 5.55
N THR A 974 10.37 -30.82 4.84
CA THR A 974 10.40 -30.88 3.37
C THR A 974 9.11 -31.50 2.82
N THR A 975 8.78 -32.70 3.28
CA THR A 975 7.54 -33.44 2.96
C THR A 975 6.28 -32.59 3.16
N PHE A 976 6.17 -31.90 4.31
CA PHE A 976 5.03 -31.03 4.60
C PHE A 976 4.97 -29.84 3.62
N ALA A 977 6.11 -29.17 3.40
CA ALA A 977 6.16 -27.98 2.55
C ALA A 977 5.89 -28.29 1.08
N GLU A 978 6.48 -29.34 0.52
CA GLU A 978 6.26 -29.75 -0.87
C GLU A 978 4.78 -30.03 -1.14
N ARG A 979 4.13 -30.82 -0.27
CA ARG A 979 2.70 -31.12 -0.41
C ARG A 979 1.82 -29.89 -0.20
N CYS A 980 2.13 -29.04 0.79
CA CYS A 980 1.36 -27.83 1.06
C CYS A 980 1.50 -26.80 -0.06
N LEU A 981 2.72 -26.55 -0.55
CA LEU A 981 3.01 -25.61 -1.64
C LEU A 981 2.42 -26.10 -2.95
N SER A 982 2.55 -27.39 -3.31
CA SER A 982 1.88 -27.97 -4.48
C SER A 982 0.38 -27.66 -4.48
N LYS A 983 -0.33 -28.01 -3.39
CA LYS A 983 -1.77 -27.75 -3.28
C LYS A 983 -2.12 -26.26 -3.38
N LEU A 984 -1.33 -25.38 -2.78
CA LEU A 984 -1.55 -23.94 -2.86
C LEU A 984 -1.29 -23.37 -4.27
N LEU A 985 -0.25 -23.85 -4.97
CA LEU A 985 0.11 -23.47 -6.35
C LEU A 985 -0.92 -23.97 -7.38
N ASP A 986 -1.63 -25.05 -7.06
CA ASP A 986 -2.80 -25.57 -7.79
C ASP A 986 -4.10 -24.79 -7.47
N GLY A 987 -4.03 -23.75 -6.63
CA GLY A 987 -5.16 -22.89 -6.28
C GLY A 987 -6.08 -23.42 -5.17
N ALA A 988 -5.65 -24.44 -4.40
CA ALA A 988 -6.40 -24.90 -3.23
C ALA A 988 -6.43 -23.86 -2.11
N GLU A 989 -7.41 -23.99 -1.20
CA GLU A 989 -7.48 -23.19 0.02
C GLU A 989 -6.37 -23.58 0.99
N LEU A 990 -5.73 -22.59 1.62
CA LEU A 990 -4.60 -22.78 2.52
C LEU A 990 -4.88 -23.79 3.64
N GLY A 991 -6.08 -23.77 4.23
CA GLY A 991 -6.45 -24.71 5.29
C GLY A 991 -6.50 -26.17 4.80
N ASP A 992 -6.92 -26.39 3.55
CA ASP A 992 -6.90 -27.70 2.90
C ASP A 992 -5.49 -28.09 2.45
N ALA A 993 -4.67 -27.13 1.98
CA ALA A 993 -3.28 -27.33 1.61
C ALA A 993 -2.41 -27.73 2.83
N VAL A 994 -2.59 -27.03 3.96
CA VAL A 994 -1.95 -27.37 5.24
C VAL A 994 -2.39 -28.73 5.73
N ARG A 995 -3.70 -29.04 5.74
CA ARG A 995 -4.21 -30.39 6.07
C ARG A 995 -3.56 -31.46 5.19
N SER A 996 -3.45 -31.22 3.88
CA SER A 996 -2.80 -32.13 2.93
C SER A 996 -1.33 -32.36 3.28
N GLY A 997 -0.60 -31.31 3.64
CA GLY A 997 0.78 -31.40 4.14
C GLY A 997 0.88 -32.25 5.41
N ARG A 998 -0.02 -32.04 6.39
CA ARG A 998 -0.03 -32.85 7.62
C ARG A 998 -0.27 -34.33 7.32
N LEU A 999 -1.20 -34.63 6.41
CA LEU A 999 -1.55 -35.99 6.00
C LEU A 999 -0.44 -36.68 5.18
N ALA A 1000 0.36 -35.95 4.40
CA ALA A 1000 1.53 -36.50 3.73
C ALA A 1000 2.63 -36.92 4.71
N VAL A 1001 2.89 -36.13 5.76
CA VAL A 1001 3.79 -36.54 6.84
C VAL A 1001 3.23 -37.77 7.59
N LEU A 1002 1.92 -37.78 7.88
CA LEU A 1002 1.26 -38.95 8.49
C LEU A 1002 1.38 -40.22 7.64
N LYS A 1003 1.36 -40.09 6.31
CA LYS A 1003 1.54 -41.22 5.37
C LYS A 1003 2.92 -41.87 5.47
N GLN A 1004 3.95 -41.13 5.88
CA GLN A 1004 5.29 -41.66 6.17
C GLN A 1004 5.41 -42.30 7.57
N ALA A 1005 4.26 -42.66 8.17
CA ALA A 1005 4.16 -43.13 9.55
C ALA A 1005 4.71 -42.12 10.58
N ASN A 1006 4.49 -40.82 10.38
CA ASN A 1006 5.01 -39.75 11.23
C ASN A 1006 3.88 -38.78 11.67
N PRO A 1007 3.58 -38.62 12.98
CA PRO A 1007 2.47 -37.78 13.43
C PRO A 1007 2.79 -36.27 13.40
N LEU A 1008 4.04 -35.88 13.12
CA LEU A 1008 4.55 -34.53 13.36
C LEU A 1008 4.10 -33.48 12.33
N GLY A 1009 3.28 -33.85 11.34
CA GLY A 1009 2.50 -32.85 10.59
C GLY A 1009 1.66 -31.95 11.50
N LEU A 1010 1.25 -32.43 12.68
CA LEU A 1010 0.48 -31.67 13.68
C LEU A 1010 1.21 -30.45 14.25
N VAL A 1011 2.53 -30.30 14.08
CA VAL A 1011 3.25 -29.12 14.58
C VAL A 1011 2.92 -27.84 13.81
N TYR A 1012 2.41 -27.94 12.58
CA TYR A 1012 2.24 -26.77 11.70
C TYR A 1012 1.01 -25.92 12.03
N VAL A 1013 1.18 -24.60 12.05
CA VAL A 1013 0.15 -23.62 12.40
C VAL A 1013 -0.01 -22.56 11.30
N PRO A 1014 -1.19 -22.41 10.68
CA PRO A 1014 -1.48 -21.36 9.72
C PRO A 1014 -2.05 -20.11 10.39
N PHE A 1015 -1.20 -19.11 10.63
CA PHE A 1015 -1.58 -17.76 11.07
C PHE A 1015 -2.11 -16.93 9.88
N ALA A 1016 -3.23 -17.37 9.32
CA ALA A 1016 -3.86 -16.84 8.12
C ALA A 1016 -5.34 -17.24 8.06
N VAL A 1017 -6.10 -16.63 7.14
CA VAL A 1017 -7.45 -17.12 6.81
C VAL A 1017 -7.36 -18.49 6.12
N SER A 1018 -8.17 -19.45 6.55
CA SER A 1018 -8.17 -20.83 6.02
C SER A 1018 -8.55 -20.90 4.54
N SER A 1019 -9.34 -19.93 4.07
CA SER A 1019 -9.77 -19.79 2.68
C SER A 1019 -8.76 -19.09 1.76
N LEU A 1020 -7.57 -18.70 2.25
CA LEU A 1020 -6.54 -18.04 1.43
C LEU A 1020 -6.19 -18.90 0.21
N ARG A 1021 -6.17 -18.31 -0.98
CA ARG A 1021 -5.72 -18.96 -2.22
C ARG A 1021 -4.65 -18.14 -2.94
N LEU A 1022 -3.92 -18.80 -3.83
CA LEU A 1022 -3.01 -18.19 -4.79
C LEU A 1022 -3.62 -18.37 -6.19
N LEU A 1023 -4.02 -17.29 -6.86
CA LEU A 1023 -4.77 -17.34 -8.13
C LEU A 1023 -4.18 -16.38 -9.19
N PRO A 1024 -4.26 -16.72 -10.49
CA PRO A 1024 -3.81 -15.82 -11.54
C PRO A 1024 -4.76 -14.62 -11.70
N VAL A 1025 -4.21 -13.45 -12.02
CA VAL A 1025 -4.98 -12.25 -12.42
C VAL A 1025 -5.74 -12.56 -13.71
N SER A 1026 -7.05 -12.32 -13.69
CA SER A 1026 -7.99 -12.54 -14.80
C SER A 1026 -7.98 -11.43 -15.86
#